data_AF-A0AAI8L533-F1
#
_entry.id   AF-A0AAI8L533-F1
#
_cell.length_a   1.000
_cell.length_b   1.000
_cell.length_c   1.000
_cell.angle_alpha   90.00
_cell.angle_beta   90.00
_cell.angle_gamma   90.00
#
_symmetry.space_group_name_H-M   'P 1'
#
loop_
_entity.id
_entity.type
_entity.pdbx_description
1 polymer ?
#
loop_
_entity_poly.entity_id
_entity_poly.type
_entity_poly.pdbx_seq_one_letter_code
_entity_poly.pdbx_strand_id
1 'polypeptide(L)'
;MTADAQGMTGDVRDTGEEHVSGNVLVSIGALLLGMLLAALDQTIVSTALPTIVSDLGGMEHLSWVVTAYLLASTAATPLWGKLGDQYGRKRLFQTAIVIFLIGSALCGMAQDMPQLIAFRALQGLGGGGLMVLSMAIVGDLVPPRERGRYQGLFGAVFGATSVLGPLLGGLFTEHLSWRWVFYVNLPVGVVALAVIAVVLRIPRRSAKHVIDYLGTFLIAAVATCLVLVASLGGTTWGWGSPQIVGLAVLGVLLAVAFVAVERRAAEPVLPLKLFRIRTFALSAVISFIVGFAMFGAMTYLPTFLQVVQGVSPTMSGVHMLPMVFGLLLSSTVSGQIVSRTGRWKVFPVAGTAVTTLGLLLLHRLDEGSSTWVMSLYFCVFGLGLGLVMQVLVLIVQNAVSYEDLGVATSGATFFRSIGASFGVAIFGTVFANRLGDKLAEALRGVRLPPGVSVSGLESDSRGLGELPAALRPAALHAYASSITDVFLYAAPVAFLGFVLAWFLKEDRLRGSVTAPDVTETLASNPVERSSYDEVCRALSLLGTREGRRDLYRRITERAGYDLLPASSWLVLRMRRHGWVEPALLADRTPVPLGVIVEAAREVESLGLAEREGPDLRLTAAGREVAERLAAAREESLGELLGDWWGPDRPTDLTQLVKSLNDEMCGSDRERPSGEGPGAGVRL
;
A
#
# COMPACT_ATOMS: atom_id res chain seq x y z
N MET A 1 -34.17 54.94 -32.80
CA MET A 1 -33.29 54.13 -33.67
C MET A 1 -31.88 54.32 -33.15
N THR A 2 -31.39 53.52 -32.20
CA THR A 2 -30.98 52.09 -32.20
C THR A 2 -29.51 51.89 -32.61
N ALA A 3 -28.82 51.10 -31.76
CA ALA A 3 -27.53 50.43 -31.90
C ALA A 3 -26.25 51.28 -31.80
N ASP A 4 -25.17 50.85 -31.16
CA ASP A 4 -24.92 49.86 -30.11
C ASP A 4 -23.49 50.16 -29.63
N ALA A 5 -23.31 50.44 -28.33
CA ALA A 5 -22.00 50.58 -27.71
C ALA A 5 -21.96 49.71 -26.46
N GLN A 6 -21.77 48.40 -26.68
CA GLN A 6 -21.38 47.43 -25.66
C GLN A 6 -20.41 46.43 -26.29
N GLY A 7 -19.20 46.33 -25.72
CA GLY A 7 -18.27 45.25 -26.08
C GLY A 7 -16.82 45.59 -25.81
N MET A 8 -16.37 45.42 -24.55
CA MET A 8 -15.06 44.84 -24.15
C MET A 8 -14.72 45.21 -22.69
N THR A 9 -15.60 44.80 -21.77
CA THR A 9 -15.21 44.47 -20.40
C THR A 9 -15.53 42.99 -20.23
N GLY A 10 -14.54 42.14 -20.47
CA GLY A 10 -14.70 40.69 -20.48
C GLY A 10 -13.54 40.00 -19.79
N ASP A 11 -13.85 39.44 -18.63
CA ASP A 11 -13.28 38.19 -18.11
C ASP A 11 -11.84 38.21 -17.55
N VAL A 12 -11.66 38.83 -16.38
CA VAL A 12 -10.77 38.23 -15.36
C VAL A 12 -11.53 37.02 -14.79
N ARG A 13 -11.45 35.89 -15.50
CA ARG A 13 -11.80 34.59 -14.94
C ARG A 13 -10.78 34.28 -13.85
N ASP A 14 -11.24 34.42 -12.62
CA ASP A 14 -10.99 33.53 -11.49
C ASP A 14 -10.02 32.39 -11.86
N THR A 15 -8.73 32.59 -11.56
CA THR A 15 -7.73 31.53 -11.59
C THR A 15 -8.12 30.55 -10.50
N GLY A 16 -8.88 29.54 -10.91
CA GLY A 16 -9.42 28.52 -10.03
C GLY A 16 -8.35 28.01 -9.09
N GLU A 17 -8.62 28.19 -7.79
CA GLU A 17 -8.13 27.28 -6.77
C GLU A 17 -8.37 25.86 -7.28
N GLU A 18 -7.31 25.08 -7.50
CA GLU A 18 -7.38 23.66 -7.84
C GLU A 18 -7.97 22.87 -6.65
N HIS A 19 -9.29 22.95 -6.48
CA HIS A 19 -10.05 22.04 -5.65
C HIS A 19 -10.22 20.71 -6.41
N VAL A 20 -9.31 19.77 -6.17
CA VAL A 20 -9.53 18.36 -6.49
C VAL A 20 -10.39 17.74 -5.36
N SER A 21 -11.72 17.86 -5.41
CA SER A 21 -12.57 17.40 -4.30
C SER A 21 -13.71 16.43 -4.65
N GLY A 22 -14.01 16.18 -5.93
CA GLY A 22 -15.11 15.28 -6.32
C GLY A 22 -14.75 13.77 -6.43
N ASN A 23 -13.65 13.44 -7.13
CA ASN A 23 -13.37 12.04 -7.52
C ASN A 23 -12.65 11.18 -6.47
N VAL A 24 -11.88 11.80 -5.57
CA VAL A 24 -11.08 11.05 -4.58
C VAL A 24 -11.97 10.39 -3.54
N LEU A 25 -12.99 11.09 -3.03
CA LEU A 25 -13.94 10.54 -2.07
C LEU A 25 -14.76 9.39 -2.66
N VAL A 26 -15.21 9.51 -3.90
CA VAL A 26 -15.96 8.44 -4.59
C VAL A 26 -15.06 7.23 -4.84
N SER A 27 -13.81 7.45 -5.26
CA SER A 27 -12.81 6.37 -5.42
C SER A 27 -12.56 5.65 -4.10
N ILE A 28 -12.34 6.39 -3.01
CA ILE A 28 -12.11 5.83 -1.69
C ILE A 28 -13.34 5.10 -1.18
N GLY A 29 -14.54 5.64 -1.39
CA GLY A 29 -15.80 4.94 -1.08
C GLY A 29 -15.88 3.57 -1.75
N ALA A 30 -15.45 3.45 -3.01
CA ALA A 30 -15.43 2.18 -3.72
C ALA A 30 -14.34 1.21 -3.22
N LEU A 31 -13.17 1.72 -2.83
CA LEU A 31 -12.13 0.92 -2.17
C LEU A 31 -12.60 0.39 -0.80
N LEU A 32 -13.27 1.25 -0.02
CA LEU A 32 -13.88 0.90 1.26
C LEU A 32 -14.99 -0.13 1.07
N LEU A 33 -15.79 -0.04 0.00
CA LEU A 33 -16.80 -1.04 -0.33
C LEU A 33 -16.19 -2.40 -0.67
N GLY A 34 -15.11 -2.42 -1.46
CA GLY A 34 -14.35 -3.63 -1.76
C GLY A 34 -13.77 -4.28 -0.50
N MET A 35 -13.25 -3.46 0.43
CA MET A 35 -12.76 -3.97 1.71
C MET A 35 -13.89 -4.41 2.65
N LEU A 36 -15.03 -3.70 2.66
CA LEU A 36 -16.24 -4.07 3.40
C LEU A 36 -16.68 -5.48 3.01
N LEU A 37 -16.71 -5.81 1.72
CA LEU A 37 -17.04 -7.14 1.22
C LEU A 37 -16.12 -8.22 1.81
N ALA A 38 -14.81 -8.01 1.77
CA ALA A 38 -13.84 -8.98 2.29
C ALA A 38 -13.94 -9.15 3.81
N ALA A 39 -14.13 -8.07 4.56
CA ALA A 39 -14.24 -8.11 6.03
C ALA A 39 -15.59 -8.66 6.49
N LEU A 40 -16.69 -8.29 5.83
CA LEU A 40 -18.04 -8.78 6.13
C LEU A 40 -18.12 -10.29 5.95
N ASP A 41 -17.58 -10.80 4.84
CA ASP A 41 -17.58 -12.22 4.49
C ASP A 41 -16.96 -13.12 5.57
N GLN A 42 -15.87 -12.68 6.21
CA GLN A 42 -15.28 -13.43 7.33
C GLN A 42 -16.24 -13.53 8.52
N THR A 43 -16.91 -12.43 8.86
CA THR A 43 -17.78 -12.33 10.04
C THR A 43 -19.13 -13.02 9.84
N ILE A 44 -19.74 -12.88 8.67
CA ILE A 44 -21.07 -13.42 8.35
C ILE A 44 -21.06 -14.95 8.22
N VAL A 45 -19.98 -15.51 7.65
CA VAL A 45 -19.82 -16.96 7.49
C VAL A 45 -19.66 -17.64 8.85
N SER A 46 -18.93 -17.00 9.78
CA SER A 46 -18.76 -17.53 11.14
C SER A 46 -20.08 -17.76 11.86
N THR A 47 -21.07 -16.89 11.65
CA THR A 47 -22.40 -17.06 12.26
C THR A 47 -23.28 -18.09 11.57
N ALA A 48 -23.08 -18.30 10.27
CA ALA A 48 -23.86 -19.27 9.50
C ALA A 48 -23.28 -20.70 9.55
N LEU A 49 -22.06 -20.84 10.07
CA LEU A 49 -21.29 -22.08 10.06
C LEU A 49 -22.03 -23.29 10.66
N PRO A 50 -22.75 -23.18 11.80
CA PRO A 50 -23.52 -24.30 12.34
C PRO A 50 -24.63 -24.79 11.39
N THR A 51 -25.34 -23.86 10.74
CA THR A 51 -26.40 -24.18 9.77
C THR A 51 -25.83 -24.82 8.51
N ILE A 52 -24.69 -24.31 8.02
CA ILE A 52 -23.98 -24.88 6.86
C ILE A 52 -23.63 -26.35 7.10
N VAL A 53 -23.09 -26.68 8.28
CA VAL A 53 -22.72 -28.05 8.64
C VAL A 53 -23.95 -28.93 8.85
N SER A 54 -25.04 -28.38 9.37
CA SER A 54 -26.31 -29.11 9.47
C SER A 54 -26.85 -29.52 8.10
N ASP A 55 -26.71 -28.67 7.08
CA ASP A 55 -27.24 -28.92 5.74
C ASP A 55 -26.31 -29.78 4.86
N LEU A 56 -25.00 -29.55 4.93
CA LEU A 56 -23.99 -30.23 4.08
C LEU A 56 -23.35 -31.45 4.74
N GLY A 57 -23.54 -31.65 6.05
CA GLY A 57 -22.84 -32.66 6.83
C GLY A 57 -21.35 -32.31 7.05
N GLY A 58 -20.56 -33.27 7.52
CA GLY A 58 -19.09 -33.12 7.62
C GLY A 58 -18.61 -32.21 8.75
N MET A 59 -19.05 -32.48 9.98
CA MET A 59 -18.65 -31.71 11.18
C MET A 59 -17.13 -31.65 11.39
N GLU A 60 -16.41 -32.69 10.96
CA GLU A 60 -14.94 -32.76 10.95
C GLU A 60 -14.26 -31.71 10.05
N HIS A 61 -15.00 -31.12 9.10
CA HIS A 61 -14.51 -30.12 8.16
C HIS A 61 -14.88 -28.68 8.52
N LEU A 62 -15.56 -28.46 9.66
CA LEU A 62 -16.08 -27.15 10.07
C LEU A 62 -14.97 -26.09 10.19
N SER A 63 -13.83 -26.45 10.79
CA SER A 63 -12.68 -25.55 10.94
C SER A 63 -12.01 -25.20 9.61
N TRP A 64 -12.13 -26.07 8.60
CA TRP A 64 -11.52 -25.88 7.28
C TRP A 64 -12.19 -24.81 6.43
N VAL A 65 -13.49 -24.54 6.64
CA VAL A 65 -14.22 -23.50 5.89
C VAL A 65 -13.66 -22.09 6.17
N VAL A 66 -13.27 -21.83 7.41
CA VAL A 66 -12.62 -20.57 7.82
C VAL A 66 -11.13 -20.63 7.53
N THR A 67 -10.47 -21.74 7.86
CA THR A 67 -9.02 -21.92 7.65
C THR A 67 -8.64 -21.78 6.20
N ALA A 68 -9.35 -22.39 5.24
CA ALA A 68 -9.01 -22.33 3.82
C ALA A 68 -9.09 -20.90 3.25
N TYR A 69 -10.08 -20.11 3.68
CA TYR A 69 -10.16 -18.70 3.31
C TYR A 69 -9.00 -17.89 3.90
N LEU A 70 -8.71 -18.06 5.20
CA LEU A 70 -7.63 -17.34 5.87
C LEU A 70 -6.26 -17.72 5.29
N LEU A 71 -6.06 -18.99 4.97
CA LEU A 71 -4.88 -19.55 4.34
C LEU A 71 -4.66 -18.91 2.96
N ALA A 72 -5.67 -18.97 2.09
CA ALA A 72 -5.58 -18.44 0.74
C ALA A 72 -5.42 -16.91 0.72
N SER A 73 -6.14 -16.19 1.58
CA SER A 73 -6.02 -14.73 1.68
C SER A 73 -4.64 -14.30 2.21
N THR A 74 -4.10 -15.01 3.20
CA THR A 74 -2.78 -14.72 3.76
C THR A 74 -1.67 -15.03 2.75
N ALA A 75 -1.74 -16.19 2.07
CA ALA A 75 -0.77 -16.58 1.06
C ALA A 75 -0.77 -15.65 -0.17
N ALA A 76 -1.95 -15.16 -0.59
CA ALA A 76 -2.07 -14.25 -1.72
C ALA A 76 -1.72 -12.79 -1.41
N THR A 77 -1.68 -12.40 -0.14
CA THR A 77 -1.48 -10.99 0.28
C THR A 77 -0.18 -10.38 -0.29
N PRO A 78 1.01 -10.99 -0.13
CA PRO A 78 2.25 -10.45 -0.70
C PRO A 78 2.20 -10.36 -2.23
N LEU A 79 1.62 -11.37 -2.86
CA LEU A 79 1.49 -11.48 -4.32
C LEU A 79 0.66 -10.33 -4.89
N TRP A 80 -0.49 -10.01 -4.28
CA TRP A 80 -1.30 -8.87 -4.72
C TRP A 80 -0.57 -7.53 -4.58
N GLY A 81 0.23 -7.36 -3.52
CA GLY A 81 1.06 -6.16 -3.36
C GLY A 81 2.01 -5.98 -4.53
N LYS A 82 2.79 -7.03 -4.84
CA LYS A 82 3.80 -7.00 -5.93
C LYS A 82 3.16 -6.87 -7.31
N LEU A 83 2.16 -7.70 -7.63
CA LEU A 83 1.46 -7.63 -8.91
C LEU A 83 0.76 -6.28 -9.10
N GLY A 84 0.26 -5.69 -8.00
CA GLY A 84 -0.32 -4.35 -8.02
C GLY A 84 0.69 -3.27 -8.41
N ASP A 85 1.93 -3.39 -7.95
CA ASP A 85 3.03 -2.48 -8.30
C ASP A 85 3.46 -2.66 -9.78
N GLN A 86 3.53 -3.91 -10.26
CA GLN A 86 3.99 -4.23 -11.63
C GLN A 86 2.95 -3.99 -12.73
N TYR A 87 1.72 -4.48 -12.56
CA TYR A 87 0.67 -4.50 -13.60
C TYR A 87 -0.39 -3.39 -13.42
N GLY A 88 -0.24 -2.60 -12.37
CA GLY A 88 -1.08 -1.45 -12.03
C GLY A 88 -2.26 -1.82 -11.12
N ARG A 89 -2.36 -1.12 -9.99
CA ARG A 89 -3.30 -1.42 -8.90
C ARG A 89 -4.77 -1.44 -9.31
N LYS A 90 -5.21 -0.54 -10.21
CA LYS A 90 -6.63 -0.49 -10.65
C LYS A 90 -7.08 -1.83 -11.23
N ARG A 91 -6.32 -2.38 -12.19
CA ARG A 91 -6.71 -3.64 -12.86
C ARG A 91 -6.68 -4.79 -11.88
N LEU A 92 -5.65 -4.86 -11.05
CA LEU A 92 -5.48 -5.95 -10.10
C LEU A 92 -6.57 -5.93 -9.03
N PHE A 93 -7.02 -4.74 -8.60
CA PHE A 93 -8.13 -4.63 -7.66
C PHE A 93 -9.45 -5.08 -8.29
N GLN A 94 -9.70 -4.73 -9.56
CA GLN A 94 -10.85 -5.25 -10.30
C GLN A 94 -10.80 -6.78 -10.46
N THR A 95 -9.62 -7.34 -10.76
CA THR A 95 -9.41 -8.78 -10.82
C THR A 95 -9.68 -9.45 -9.46
N ALA A 96 -9.21 -8.84 -8.36
CA ALA A 96 -9.47 -9.35 -7.01
C ALA A 96 -10.97 -9.35 -6.68
N ILE A 97 -11.72 -8.30 -7.07
CA ILE A 97 -13.19 -8.27 -6.95
C ILE A 97 -13.82 -9.41 -7.75
N VAL A 98 -13.43 -9.60 -9.01
CA VAL A 98 -14.00 -10.65 -9.86
C VAL A 98 -13.72 -12.04 -9.29
N ILE A 99 -12.49 -12.34 -8.86
CA ILE A 99 -12.14 -13.62 -8.22
C ILE A 99 -12.97 -13.82 -6.94
N PHE A 100 -13.12 -12.78 -6.12
CA PHE A 100 -13.92 -12.83 -4.90
C PHE A 100 -15.40 -13.11 -5.21
N LEU A 101 -15.98 -12.44 -6.22
CA LEU A 101 -17.38 -12.63 -6.60
C LEU A 101 -17.65 -14.02 -7.18
N ILE A 102 -16.75 -14.53 -8.02
CA ILE A 102 -16.83 -15.90 -8.55
C ILE A 102 -16.73 -16.90 -7.40
N GLY A 103 -15.76 -16.73 -6.50
CA GLY A 103 -15.64 -17.58 -5.31
C GLY A 103 -16.89 -17.55 -4.42
N SER A 104 -17.47 -16.37 -4.22
CA SER A 104 -18.71 -16.20 -3.46
C SER A 104 -19.90 -16.89 -4.14
N ALA A 105 -20.05 -16.73 -5.46
CA ALA A 105 -21.11 -17.41 -6.22
C ALA A 105 -20.98 -18.94 -6.11
N LEU A 106 -19.77 -19.46 -6.26
CA LEU A 106 -19.48 -20.89 -6.13
C LEU A 106 -19.73 -21.41 -4.71
N CYS A 107 -19.37 -20.65 -3.67
CA CYS A 107 -19.70 -21.00 -2.28
C CYS A 107 -21.21 -21.12 -2.06
N GLY A 108 -22.00 -20.19 -2.60
CA GLY A 108 -23.47 -20.26 -2.58
C GLY A 108 -24.05 -21.43 -3.39
N MET A 109 -23.28 -22.00 -4.32
CA MET A 109 -23.66 -23.17 -5.12
C MET A 109 -23.12 -24.50 -4.58
N ALA A 110 -22.30 -24.49 -3.51
CA ALA A 110 -21.65 -25.68 -2.99
C ALA A 110 -22.66 -26.78 -2.58
N GLN A 111 -22.37 -28.02 -2.95
CA GLN A 111 -23.22 -29.19 -2.68
C GLN A 111 -22.71 -30.06 -1.54
N ASP A 112 -21.43 -29.93 -1.19
CA ASP A 112 -20.76 -30.67 -0.12
C ASP A 112 -19.68 -29.80 0.55
N MET A 113 -19.18 -30.25 1.71
CA MET A 113 -18.17 -29.53 2.48
C MET A 113 -16.83 -29.38 1.73
N PRO A 114 -16.27 -30.41 1.07
CA PRO A 114 -15.04 -30.25 0.28
C PRO A 114 -15.15 -29.20 -0.84
N GLN A 115 -16.26 -29.16 -1.57
CA GLN A 115 -16.53 -28.13 -2.57
C GLN A 115 -16.56 -26.74 -1.92
N LEU A 116 -17.28 -26.60 -0.80
CA LEU A 116 -17.33 -25.33 -0.07
C LEU A 116 -15.93 -24.88 0.36
N ILE A 117 -15.10 -25.78 0.89
CA ILE A 117 -13.72 -25.47 1.29
C ILE A 117 -12.88 -25.01 0.09
N ALA A 118 -12.98 -25.70 -1.05
CA ALA A 118 -12.26 -25.33 -2.27
C ALA A 118 -12.69 -23.95 -2.81
N PHE A 119 -14.00 -23.67 -2.82
CA PHE A 119 -14.54 -22.38 -3.24
C PHE A 119 -14.18 -21.27 -2.25
N ARG A 120 -14.11 -21.56 -0.94
CA ARG A 120 -13.63 -20.64 0.09
C ARG A 120 -12.15 -20.29 -0.10
N ALA A 121 -11.32 -21.25 -0.49
CA ALA A 121 -9.93 -20.97 -0.85
C ALA A 121 -9.87 -20.02 -2.06
N LEU A 122 -10.63 -20.27 -3.12
CA LEU A 122 -10.71 -19.38 -4.29
C LEU A 122 -11.19 -17.97 -3.91
N GLN A 123 -12.23 -17.88 -3.08
CA GLN A 123 -12.76 -16.61 -2.59
C GLN A 123 -11.72 -15.87 -1.74
N GLY A 124 -10.98 -16.58 -0.89
CA GLY A 124 -9.89 -16.04 -0.06
C GLY A 124 -8.77 -15.42 -0.88
N LEU A 125 -8.42 -16.00 -2.04
CA LEU A 125 -7.46 -15.39 -2.97
C LEU A 125 -7.88 -13.97 -3.36
N GLY A 126 -9.16 -13.76 -3.70
CA GLY A 126 -9.71 -12.43 -3.98
C GLY A 126 -9.75 -11.53 -2.75
N GLY A 127 -10.19 -12.05 -1.60
CA GLY A 127 -10.33 -11.31 -0.34
C GLY A 127 -9.03 -10.69 0.17
N GLY A 128 -7.92 -11.43 0.09
CA GLY A 128 -6.59 -10.89 0.43
C GLY A 128 -6.19 -9.70 -0.46
N GLY A 129 -6.48 -9.80 -1.76
CA GLY A 129 -6.24 -8.72 -2.71
C GLY A 129 -7.08 -7.49 -2.43
N LEU A 130 -8.37 -7.67 -2.08
CA LEU A 130 -9.26 -6.57 -1.72
C LEU A 130 -8.75 -5.76 -0.53
N MET A 131 -8.23 -6.43 0.50
CA MET A 131 -7.67 -5.74 1.66
C MET A 131 -6.39 -4.98 1.33
N VAL A 132 -5.42 -5.66 0.69
CA VAL A 132 -4.08 -5.12 0.46
C VAL A 132 -4.08 -4.01 -0.59
N LEU A 133 -4.74 -4.23 -1.72
CA LEU A 133 -4.77 -3.26 -2.81
C LEU A 133 -5.56 -2.02 -2.43
N SER A 134 -6.62 -2.13 -1.63
CA SER A 134 -7.34 -0.94 -1.13
C SER A 134 -6.43 -0.04 -0.31
N MET A 135 -5.66 -0.60 0.63
CA MET A 135 -4.73 0.17 1.45
C MET A 135 -3.58 0.78 0.62
N ALA A 136 -3.13 0.07 -0.40
CA ALA A 136 -2.06 0.53 -1.29
C ALA A 136 -2.54 1.63 -2.26
N ILE A 137 -3.75 1.51 -2.84
CA ILE A 137 -4.33 2.52 -3.73
C ILE A 137 -4.59 3.84 -3.00
N VAL A 138 -4.97 3.81 -1.72
CA VAL A 138 -5.08 5.04 -0.90
C VAL A 138 -3.73 5.75 -0.84
N GLY A 139 -2.64 4.99 -0.80
CA GLY A 139 -1.28 5.53 -0.89
C GLY A 139 -1.03 6.29 -2.19
N ASP A 140 -1.61 5.86 -3.30
CA ASP A 140 -1.47 6.51 -4.60
C ASP A 140 -2.37 7.75 -4.75
N LEU A 141 -3.55 7.74 -4.12
CA LEU A 141 -4.55 8.80 -4.26
C LEU A 141 -4.38 9.95 -3.27
N VAL A 142 -3.75 9.69 -2.13
CA VAL A 142 -3.80 10.58 -0.96
C VAL A 142 -2.40 10.91 -0.43
N PRO A 143 -2.12 12.19 -0.09
CA PRO A 143 -0.87 12.60 0.54
C PRO A 143 -0.55 11.84 1.80
N PRO A 144 0.72 11.53 2.10
CA PRO A 144 1.10 10.93 3.39
C PRO A 144 0.49 11.68 4.58
N ARG A 145 0.40 13.01 4.48
CA ARG A 145 -0.26 13.87 5.48
C ARG A 145 -1.77 13.73 5.55
N GLU A 146 -2.47 13.26 4.54
CA GLU A 146 -3.92 13.06 4.58
C GLU A 146 -4.31 11.58 4.77
N ARG A 147 -3.39 10.64 4.48
CA ARG A 147 -3.62 9.19 4.60
C ARG A 147 -4.13 8.79 5.97
N GLY A 148 -3.67 9.42 7.04
CA GLY A 148 -4.16 9.17 8.41
C GLY A 148 -5.68 9.34 8.55
N ARG A 149 -6.27 10.39 7.96
CA ARG A 149 -7.72 10.62 7.96
C ARG A 149 -8.47 9.51 7.22
N TYR A 150 -7.98 9.12 6.04
CA TYR A 150 -8.63 8.10 5.22
C TYR A 150 -8.44 6.69 5.78
N GLN A 151 -7.30 6.41 6.42
CA GLN A 151 -7.04 5.19 7.17
C GLN A 151 -7.99 5.01 8.36
N GLY A 152 -8.42 6.09 9.01
CA GLY A 152 -9.52 6.04 9.99
C GLY A 152 -10.83 5.47 9.43
N LEU A 153 -11.15 5.74 8.15
CA LEU A 153 -12.34 5.17 7.49
C LEU A 153 -12.23 3.65 7.31
N PHE A 154 -11.03 3.11 7.13
CA PHE A 154 -10.82 1.66 7.09
C PHE A 154 -11.08 1.01 8.44
N GLY A 155 -10.70 1.69 9.53
CA GLY A 155 -11.12 1.33 10.88
C GLY A 155 -12.66 1.29 10.97
N ALA A 156 -13.34 2.32 10.46
CA ALA A 156 -14.80 2.44 10.47
C ALA A 156 -15.49 1.28 9.75
N VAL A 157 -14.95 0.87 8.61
CA VAL A 157 -15.40 -0.31 7.87
C VAL A 157 -15.29 -1.58 8.71
N PHE A 158 -14.12 -1.86 9.32
CA PHE A 158 -13.96 -3.03 10.20
C PHE A 158 -14.91 -3.01 11.39
N GLY A 159 -15.12 -1.83 11.97
CA GLY A 159 -16.09 -1.61 13.03
C GLY A 159 -17.51 -1.95 12.60
N ALA A 160 -17.95 -1.40 11.48
CA ALA A 160 -19.26 -1.67 10.92
C ALA A 160 -19.46 -3.16 10.57
N THR A 161 -18.46 -3.82 9.96
CA THR A 161 -18.55 -5.25 9.62
C THR A 161 -18.66 -6.15 10.84
N SER A 162 -18.00 -5.80 11.95
CA SER A 162 -18.05 -6.62 13.16
C SER A 162 -19.47 -6.75 13.74
N VAL A 163 -20.35 -5.78 13.46
CA VAL A 163 -21.75 -5.75 13.91
C VAL A 163 -22.67 -6.25 12.81
N LEU A 164 -22.47 -5.75 11.58
CA LEU A 164 -23.29 -6.11 10.41
C LEU A 164 -23.15 -7.58 10.05
N GLY A 165 -21.96 -8.18 10.24
CA GLY A 165 -21.70 -9.57 9.93
C GLY A 165 -22.62 -10.53 10.68
N PRO A 166 -22.56 -10.58 12.02
CA PRO A 166 -23.44 -11.44 12.80
C PRO A 166 -24.94 -11.14 12.61
N LEU A 167 -25.29 -9.86 12.47
CA LEU A 167 -26.68 -9.45 12.29
C LEU A 167 -27.26 -9.93 10.96
N LEU A 168 -26.56 -9.70 9.85
CA LEU A 168 -26.98 -10.17 8.53
C LEU A 168 -26.88 -11.70 8.42
N GLY A 169 -25.86 -12.29 9.04
CA GLY A 169 -25.67 -13.74 9.06
C GLY A 169 -26.84 -14.45 9.72
N GLY A 170 -27.20 -14.02 10.94
CA GLY A 170 -28.38 -14.51 11.66
C GLY A 170 -29.66 -14.31 10.86
N LEU A 171 -29.91 -13.10 10.36
CA LEU A 171 -31.09 -12.78 9.54
C LEU A 171 -31.23 -13.72 8.33
N PHE A 172 -30.15 -13.95 7.59
CA PHE A 172 -30.17 -14.81 6.40
C PHE A 172 -30.32 -16.29 6.74
N THR A 173 -29.70 -16.76 7.83
CA THR A 173 -29.83 -18.16 8.25
C THR A 173 -31.19 -18.47 8.87
N GLU A 174 -31.82 -17.50 9.55
CA GLU A 174 -33.10 -17.68 10.22
C GLU A 174 -34.30 -17.52 9.27
N HIS A 175 -34.22 -16.60 8.30
CA HIS A 175 -35.37 -16.26 7.44
C HIS A 175 -35.22 -16.66 5.97
N LEU A 176 -33.99 -16.94 5.50
CA LEU A 176 -33.75 -17.35 4.12
C LEU A 176 -33.03 -18.71 4.07
N SER A 177 -31.75 -18.69 3.68
CA SER A 177 -30.88 -19.85 3.57
C SER A 177 -29.45 -19.35 3.78
N TRP A 178 -28.60 -20.20 4.35
CA TRP A 178 -27.18 -19.90 4.51
C TRP A 178 -26.49 -19.52 3.19
N ARG A 179 -27.03 -19.94 2.03
CA ARG A 179 -26.47 -19.61 0.71
C ARG A 179 -26.47 -18.10 0.43
N TRP A 180 -27.45 -17.36 0.99
CA TRP A 180 -27.55 -15.91 0.84
C TRP A 180 -26.42 -15.14 1.53
N VAL A 181 -25.76 -15.77 2.50
CA VAL A 181 -24.54 -15.26 3.13
C VAL A 181 -23.44 -15.02 2.09
N PHE A 182 -23.41 -15.83 1.02
CA PHE A 182 -22.49 -15.65 -0.09
C PHE A 182 -23.09 -14.82 -1.23
N TYR A 183 -24.40 -14.94 -1.49
CA TYR A 183 -25.02 -14.19 -2.57
C TYR A 183 -25.12 -12.68 -2.33
N VAL A 184 -25.17 -12.23 -1.06
CA VAL A 184 -25.18 -10.79 -0.72
C VAL A 184 -23.95 -10.04 -1.22
N ASN A 185 -22.82 -10.73 -1.36
CA ASN A 185 -21.57 -10.15 -1.85
C ASN A 185 -21.64 -9.78 -3.34
N LEU A 186 -22.44 -10.50 -4.14
CA LEU A 186 -22.54 -10.31 -5.60
C LEU A 186 -23.02 -8.91 -5.98
N PRO A 187 -24.22 -8.44 -5.56
CA PRO A 187 -24.70 -7.12 -5.95
C PRO A 187 -23.77 -6.00 -5.47
N VAL A 188 -23.25 -6.11 -4.25
CA VAL A 188 -22.36 -5.11 -3.67
C VAL A 188 -21.02 -5.07 -4.42
N GLY A 189 -20.45 -6.22 -4.77
CA GLY A 189 -19.21 -6.29 -5.55
C GLY A 189 -19.37 -5.83 -6.98
N VAL A 190 -20.52 -6.07 -7.62
CA VAL A 190 -20.83 -5.53 -8.96
C VAL A 190 -20.88 -4.00 -8.92
N VAL A 191 -21.53 -3.42 -7.91
CA VAL A 191 -21.55 -1.96 -7.71
C VAL A 191 -20.13 -1.43 -7.49
N ALA A 192 -19.36 -2.05 -6.59
CA ALA A 192 -17.96 -1.66 -6.36
C ALA A 192 -17.15 -1.68 -7.67
N LEU A 193 -17.25 -2.78 -8.43
CA LEU A 193 -16.54 -2.99 -9.70
C LEU A 193 -16.91 -1.91 -10.73
N ALA A 194 -18.20 -1.59 -10.87
CA ALA A 194 -18.69 -0.56 -11.77
C ALA A 194 -18.16 0.84 -11.38
N VAL A 195 -18.23 1.20 -10.10
CA VAL A 195 -17.73 2.50 -9.61
C VAL A 195 -16.22 2.62 -9.83
N ILE A 196 -15.44 1.59 -9.53
CA ILE A 196 -13.98 1.59 -9.75
C ILE A 196 -13.64 1.67 -11.23
N ALA A 197 -14.40 0.98 -12.09
CA ALA A 197 -14.17 1.02 -13.53
C ALA A 197 -14.29 2.44 -14.08
N VAL A 198 -15.29 3.19 -13.63
CA VAL A 198 -15.60 4.54 -14.11
C VAL A 198 -14.72 5.61 -13.44
N VAL A 199 -14.58 5.57 -12.12
CA VAL A 199 -14.07 6.71 -11.33
C VAL A 199 -12.56 6.63 -11.08
N LEU A 200 -12.02 5.44 -10.83
CA LEU A 200 -10.61 5.30 -10.46
C LEU A 200 -9.71 5.49 -11.69
N ARG A 201 -8.92 6.57 -11.74
CA ARG A 201 -7.92 6.80 -12.79
C ARG A 201 -6.54 6.89 -12.16
N ILE A 202 -5.76 5.83 -12.30
CA ILE A 202 -4.37 5.77 -11.84
C ILE A 202 -3.46 5.80 -13.09
N PRO A 203 -2.54 6.76 -13.22
CA PRO A 203 -1.58 6.79 -14.32
C PRO A 203 -0.79 5.49 -14.39
N ARG A 204 -0.72 4.89 -15.59
CA ARG A 204 0.08 3.67 -15.80
C ARG A 204 1.48 4.04 -16.23
N ARG A 205 2.48 3.51 -15.55
CA ARG A 205 3.83 3.40 -16.09
C ARG A 205 3.97 2.02 -16.73
N SER A 206 4.28 2.00 -18.01
CA SER A 206 4.53 0.77 -18.76
C SER A 206 5.99 0.39 -18.59
N ALA A 207 6.29 -0.54 -17.69
CA ALA A 207 7.59 -1.20 -17.61
C ALA A 207 7.43 -2.70 -17.86
N LYS A 208 8.47 -3.33 -18.44
CA LYS A 208 8.53 -4.79 -18.59
C LYS A 208 8.88 -5.36 -17.22
N HIS A 209 7.94 -6.07 -16.61
CA HIS A 209 8.16 -6.72 -15.33
C HIS A 209 8.34 -8.22 -15.50
N VAL A 210 9.23 -8.82 -14.72
CA VAL A 210 9.40 -10.27 -14.63
C VAL A 210 8.75 -10.76 -13.34
N ILE A 211 7.80 -11.69 -13.46
CA ILE A 211 7.16 -12.30 -12.28
C ILE A 211 8.10 -13.33 -11.68
N ASP A 212 8.40 -13.18 -10.39
CA ASP A 212 9.08 -14.21 -9.60
C ASP A 212 8.09 -15.30 -9.16
N TYR A 213 7.83 -16.26 -10.06
CA TYR A 213 6.96 -17.41 -9.78
C TYR A 213 7.50 -18.29 -8.65
N LEU A 214 8.82 -18.44 -8.54
CA LEU A 214 9.44 -19.32 -7.55
C LEU A 214 9.36 -18.68 -6.16
N GLY A 215 9.73 -17.41 -6.02
CA GLY A 215 9.56 -16.64 -4.78
C GLY A 215 8.10 -16.57 -4.35
N THR A 216 7.17 -16.38 -5.30
CA THR A 216 5.72 -16.40 -5.04
C THR A 216 5.25 -17.76 -4.49
N PHE A 217 5.66 -18.85 -5.12
CA PHE A 217 5.31 -20.18 -4.66
C PHE A 217 5.88 -20.47 -3.26
N LEU A 218 7.15 -20.11 -3.03
CA LEU A 218 7.81 -20.33 -1.76
C LEU A 218 7.18 -19.52 -0.62
N ILE A 219 6.89 -18.22 -0.81
CA ILE A 219 6.25 -17.42 0.25
C ILE A 219 4.84 -17.90 0.55
N ALA A 220 4.08 -18.31 -0.47
CA ALA A 220 2.76 -18.91 -0.30
C ALA A 220 2.84 -20.23 0.47
N ALA A 221 3.85 -21.07 0.17
CA ALA A 221 4.06 -22.34 0.85
C ALA A 221 4.53 -22.16 2.31
N VAL A 222 5.39 -21.18 2.58
CA VAL A 222 5.79 -20.79 3.95
C VAL A 222 4.58 -20.31 4.74
N ALA A 223 3.81 -19.36 4.19
CA ALA A 223 2.59 -18.88 4.81
C ALA A 223 1.61 -20.02 5.09
N THR A 224 1.48 -20.95 4.13
CA THR A 224 0.63 -22.13 4.27
C THR A 224 1.06 -23.01 5.43
N CYS A 225 2.36 -23.35 5.52
CA CYS A 225 2.86 -24.15 6.62
C CYS A 225 2.65 -23.46 7.98
N LEU A 226 2.96 -22.16 8.07
CA LEU A 226 2.79 -21.39 9.31
C LEU A 226 1.34 -21.31 9.76
N VAL A 227 0.42 -21.00 8.83
CA VAL A 227 -1.02 -20.91 9.13
C VAL A 227 -1.59 -22.29 9.48
N LEU A 228 -1.15 -23.37 8.84
CA LEU A 228 -1.62 -24.73 9.18
C LEU A 228 -1.10 -25.20 10.54
N VAL A 229 0.18 -24.96 10.84
CA VAL A 229 0.76 -25.26 12.17
C VAL A 229 0.01 -24.50 13.25
N ALA A 230 -0.32 -23.23 13.00
CA ALA A 230 -1.10 -22.44 13.93
C ALA A 230 -2.56 -22.94 14.01
N SER A 231 -3.29 -23.03 12.90
CA SER A 231 -4.73 -23.33 12.92
C SER A 231 -5.05 -24.74 13.45
N LEU A 232 -4.24 -25.73 13.09
CA LEU A 232 -4.48 -27.14 13.42
C LEU A 232 -3.67 -27.63 14.62
N GLY A 233 -2.61 -26.91 14.99
CA GLY A 233 -1.77 -27.25 16.14
C GLY A 233 -2.48 -26.99 17.46
N GLY A 234 -2.54 -28.02 18.30
CA GLY A 234 -3.22 -27.97 19.61
C GLY A 234 -4.74 -28.11 19.56
N THR A 235 -5.35 -28.04 18.37
CA THR A 235 -6.80 -28.20 18.17
C THR A 235 -7.12 -29.56 17.57
N THR A 236 -6.71 -29.80 16.33
CA THR A 236 -6.95 -31.07 15.61
C THR A 236 -5.82 -32.06 15.82
N TRP A 237 -4.58 -31.58 15.82
CA TRP A 237 -3.39 -32.40 16.04
C TRP A 237 -2.58 -31.86 17.21
N GLY A 238 -2.11 -32.75 18.08
CA GLY A 238 -1.22 -32.36 19.17
C GLY A 238 0.05 -31.68 18.66
N TRP A 239 0.58 -30.73 19.42
CA TRP A 239 1.80 -29.99 19.06
C TRP A 239 3.01 -30.89 18.79
N GLY A 240 3.12 -32.02 19.49
CA GLY A 240 4.17 -33.02 19.30
C GLY A 240 3.90 -34.05 18.19
N SER A 241 2.77 -33.92 17.48
CA SER A 241 2.43 -34.87 16.41
C SER A 241 3.45 -34.79 15.25
N PRO A 242 3.80 -35.93 14.61
CA PRO A 242 4.69 -35.94 13.46
C PRO A 242 4.22 -35.00 12.32
N GLN A 243 2.92 -34.81 12.17
CA GLN A 243 2.29 -33.93 11.18
C GLN A 243 2.62 -32.45 11.46
N ILE A 244 2.40 -31.97 12.69
CA ILE A 244 2.68 -30.58 13.06
C ILE A 244 4.19 -30.30 13.06
N VAL A 245 4.99 -31.21 13.62
CA VAL A 245 6.46 -31.08 13.61
C VAL A 245 6.99 -31.12 12.17
N GLY A 246 6.47 -32.02 11.33
CA GLY A 246 6.81 -32.09 9.91
C GLY A 246 6.46 -30.81 9.15
N LEU A 247 5.27 -30.24 9.37
CA LEU A 247 4.88 -28.95 8.79
C LEU A 247 5.74 -27.78 9.29
N ALA A 248 6.11 -27.77 10.58
CA ALA A 248 6.97 -26.74 11.15
C ALA A 248 8.39 -26.81 10.56
N VAL A 249 8.98 -28.00 10.47
CA VAL A 249 10.29 -28.22 9.86
C VAL A 249 10.26 -27.87 8.37
N LEU A 250 9.23 -28.32 7.64
CA LEU A 250 9.03 -27.97 6.23
C LEU A 250 8.90 -26.45 6.05
N GLY A 251 8.13 -25.78 6.91
CA GLY A 251 8.00 -24.32 6.89
C GLY A 251 9.33 -23.60 7.08
N VAL A 252 10.18 -24.06 8.00
CA VAL A 252 11.53 -23.51 8.21
C VAL A 252 12.42 -23.74 6.98
N LEU A 253 12.41 -24.96 6.42
CA LEU A 253 13.18 -25.28 5.21
C LEU A 253 12.75 -24.44 4.01
N LEU A 254 11.44 -24.27 3.81
CA LEU A 254 10.87 -23.44 2.77
C LEU A 254 11.18 -21.95 2.99
N ALA A 255 11.22 -21.48 4.24
CA ALA A 255 11.61 -20.11 4.56
C ALA A 255 13.08 -19.84 4.25
N VAL A 256 13.97 -20.81 4.55
CA VAL A 256 15.39 -20.73 4.17
C VAL A 256 15.54 -20.74 2.64
N ALA A 257 14.82 -21.62 1.95
CA ALA A 257 14.79 -21.66 0.49
C ALA A 257 14.26 -20.36 -0.11
N PHE A 258 13.19 -19.80 0.46
CA PHE A 258 12.64 -18.50 0.09
C PHE A 258 13.71 -17.41 0.18
N VAL A 259 14.38 -17.27 1.33
CA VAL A 259 15.44 -16.26 1.49
C VAL A 259 16.58 -16.46 0.50
N ALA A 260 16.95 -17.70 0.17
CA ALA A 260 18.01 -17.98 -0.81
C ALA A 260 17.61 -17.61 -2.24
N VAL A 261 16.37 -17.89 -2.64
CA VAL A 261 15.82 -17.54 -3.96
C VAL A 261 15.62 -16.03 -4.08
N GLU A 262 15.04 -15.40 -3.06
CA GLU A 262 14.73 -13.97 -3.04
C GLU A 262 15.98 -13.09 -3.14
N ARG A 263 17.12 -13.59 -2.64
CA ARG A 263 18.44 -12.91 -2.80
C ARG A 263 18.93 -12.90 -4.25
N ARG A 264 18.46 -13.81 -5.09
CA ARG A 264 18.90 -14.00 -6.49
C ARG A 264 17.85 -13.54 -7.50
N ALA A 265 16.60 -13.35 -7.08
CA ALA A 265 15.52 -12.92 -7.94
C ALA A 265 15.75 -11.49 -8.46
N ALA A 266 15.45 -11.26 -9.74
CA ALA A 266 15.55 -9.94 -10.36
C ALA A 266 14.49 -8.97 -9.81
N GLU A 267 13.26 -9.46 -9.61
CA GLU A 267 12.15 -8.71 -9.03
C GLU A 267 11.52 -9.48 -7.86
N PRO A 268 12.15 -9.47 -6.68
CA PRO A 268 11.67 -10.19 -5.51
C PRO A 268 10.24 -9.76 -5.11
N VAL A 269 9.43 -10.72 -4.67
CA VAL A 269 8.07 -10.54 -4.13
C VAL A 269 8.10 -9.74 -2.82
N LEU A 270 9.08 -10.00 -1.96
CA LEU A 270 9.35 -9.29 -0.72
C LEU A 270 10.85 -8.91 -0.65
N PRO A 271 11.24 -7.76 -1.23
CA PRO A 271 12.63 -7.34 -1.32
C PRO A 271 13.30 -7.28 0.06
N LEU A 272 14.38 -8.06 0.23
CA LEU A 272 15.11 -8.12 1.51
C LEU A 272 15.71 -6.77 1.93
N LYS A 273 15.89 -5.84 0.97
CA LYS A 273 16.26 -4.44 1.22
C LYS A 273 15.28 -3.74 2.17
N LEU A 274 13.99 -4.11 2.17
CA LEU A 274 13.00 -3.54 3.09
C LEU A 274 13.33 -3.86 4.55
N PHE A 275 13.85 -5.06 4.84
CA PHE A 275 14.27 -5.43 6.20
C PHE A 275 15.54 -4.71 6.68
N ARG A 276 16.33 -4.11 5.76
CA ARG A 276 17.42 -3.20 6.15
C ARG A 276 16.88 -1.86 6.64
N ILE A 277 15.67 -1.48 6.25
CA ILE A 277 14.98 -0.30 6.77
C ILE A 277 14.46 -0.65 8.16
N ARG A 278 15.16 -0.16 9.19
CA ARG A 278 14.84 -0.43 10.60
C ARG A 278 13.36 -0.17 10.94
N THR A 279 12.79 0.89 10.37
CA THR A 279 11.38 1.28 10.54
C THR A 279 10.42 0.24 9.97
N PHE A 280 10.74 -0.37 8.82
CA PHE A 280 9.94 -1.45 8.23
C PHE A 280 10.04 -2.72 9.07
N ALA A 281 11.27 -3.15 9.42
CA ALA A 281 11.48 -4.37 10.20
C ALA A 281 10.78 -4.32 11.57
N LEU A 282 10.90 -3.20 12.31
CA LEU A 282 10.19 -3.02 13.57
C LEU A 282 8.66 -2.98 13.37
N SER A 283 8.18 -2.26 12.36
CA SER A 283 6.75 -2.20 12.06
C SER A 283 6.18 -3.58 11.70
N ALA A 284 6.93 -4.42 11.00
CA ALA A 284 6.53 -5.79 10.69
C ALA A 284 6.37 -6.65 11.95
N VAL A 285 7.33 -6.59 12.88
CA VAL A 285 7.25 -7.34 14.15
C VAL A 285 6.11 -6.82 15.04
N ILE A 286 5.94 -5.49 15.14
CA ILE A 286 4.82 -4.92 15.89
C ILE A 286 3.48 -5.29 15.22
N SER A 287 3.42 -5.32 13.89
CA SER A 287 2.22 -5.75 13.14
C SER A 287 1.85 -7.21 13.45
N PHE A 288 2.85 -8.10 13.54
CA PHE A 288 2.66 -9.47 14.00
C PHE A 288 2.09 -9.52 15.42
N ILE A 289 2.66 -8.77 16.37
CA ILE A 289 2.20 -8.72 17.77
C ILE A 289 0.78 -8.18 17.89
N VAL A 290 0.45 -7.13 17.13
CA VAL A 290 -0.90 -6.56 17.09
C VAL A 290 -1.88 -7.57 16.48
N GLY A 291 -1.50 -8.26 15.41
CA GLY A 291 -2.30 -9.33 14.82
C GLY A 291 -2.58 -10.46 15.82
N PHE A 292 -1.54 -10.90 16.53
CA PHE A 292 -1.60 -11.91 17.58
C PHE A 292 -2.59 -11.53 18.69
N ALA A 293 -2.46 -10.34 19.26
CA ALA A 293 -3.35 -9.86 20.31
C ALA A 293 -4.78 -9.62 19.81
N MET A 294 -4.95 -9.00 18.64
CA MET A 294 -6.25 -8.61 18.11
C MET A 294 -7.12 -9.81 17.76
N PHE A 295 -6.62 -10.71 16.90
CA PHE A 295 -7.42 -11.85 16.44
C PHE A 295 -7.57 -12.89 17.53
N GLY A 296 -6.54 -13.11 18.36
CA GLY A 296 -6.67 -13.93 19.55
C GLY A 296 -7.80 -13.42 20.45
N ALA A 297 -7.86 -12.12 20.73
CA ALA A 297 -8.91 -11.57 21.58
C ALA A 297 -10.30 -11.60 20.91
N MET A 298 -10.39 -11.23 19.62
CA MET A 298 -11.64 -11.24 18.87
C MET A 298 -12.25 -12.65 18.74
N THR A 299 -11.45 -13.71 18.79
CA THR A 299 -11.97 -15.09 18.80
C THR A 299 -12.63 -15.46 20.13
N TYR A 300 -12.05 -15.07 21.27
CA TYR A 300 -12.52 -15.52 22.59
C TYR A 300 -13.48 -14.56 23.31
N LEU A 301 -13.48 -13.27 22.95
CA LEU A 301 -14.41 -12.29 23.52
C LEU A 301 -15.90 -12.63 23.26
N PRO A 302 -16.32 -13.01 22.04
CA PRO A 302 -17.68 -13.45 21.79
C PRO A 302 -18.03 -14.72 22.58
N THR A 303 -17.08 -15.65 22.69
CA THR A 303 -17.25 -16.88 23.48
C THR A 303 -17.48 -16.57 24.95
N PHE A 304 -16.73 -15.62 25.53
CA PHE A 304 -16.97 -15.16 26.90
C PHE A 304 -18.39 -14.60 27.08
N LEU A 305 -18.81 -13.70 26.18
CA LEU A 305 -20.14 -13.09 26.26
C LEU A 305 -21.26 -14.13 26.11
N GLN A 306 -21.13 -15.06 25.17
CA GLN A 306 -22.18 -16.04 24.88
C GLN A 306 -22.23 -17.17 25.91
N VAL A 307 -21.09 -17.69 26.34
CA VAL A 307 -21.02 -18.85 27.24
C VAL A 307 -21.08 -18.44 28.70
N VAL A 308 -20.34 -17.39 29.10
CA VAL A 308 -20.22 -16.97 30.51
C VAL A 308 -21.32 -15.99 30.88
N GLN A 309 -21.52 -14.93 30.08
CA GLN A 309 -22.56 -13.93 30.34
C GLN A 309 -23.95 -14.39 29.85
N GLY A 310 -24.03 -15.48 29.08
CA GLY A 310 -25.29 -16.04 28.59
C GLY A 310 -26.05 -15.14 27.62
N VAL A 311 -25.38 -14.16 26.99
CA VAL A 311 -26.04 -13.24 26.05
C VAL A 311 -26.17 -13.88 24.67
N SER A 312 -27.21 -13.48 23.92
CA SER A 312 -27.39 -13.96 22.55
C SER A 312 -26.25 -13.50 21.62
N PRO A 313 -26.00 -14.18 20.48
CA PRO A 313 -25.00 -13.75 19.50
C PRO A 313 -25.18 -12.30 19.06
N THR A 314 -26.43 -11.86 18.86
CA THR A 314 -26.77 -10.48 18.52
C THR A 314 -26.35 -9.51 19.62
N MET A 315 -26.68 -9.82 20.88
CA MET A 315 -26.29 -8.98 22.02
C MET A 315 -24.79 -9.02 22.29
N SER A 316 -24.10 -10.14 22.03
CA SER A 316 -22.65 -10.22 22.07
C SER A 316 -22.01 -9.21 21.10
N GLY A 317 -22.54 -9.11 19.87
CA GLY A 317 -22.11 -8.09 18.91
C GLY A 317 -22.35 -6.66 19.41
N VAL A 318 -23.52 -6.40 19.99
CA VAL A 318 -23.86 -5.10 20.61
C VAL A 318 -22.90 -4.76 21.75
N HIS A 319 -22.58 -5.72 22.62
CA HIS A 319 -21.64 -5.52 23.72
C HIS A 319 -20.21 -5.26 23.26
N MET A 320 -19.84 -5.64 22.03
CA MET A 320 -18.53 -5.33 21.45
C MET A 320 -18.46 -3.93 20.79
N LEU A 321 -19.59 -3.22 20.65
CA LEU A 321 -19.63 -1.85 20.11
C LEU A 321 -18.67 -0.87 20.81
N PRO A 322 -18.49 -0.90 22.16
CA PRO A 322 -17.51 -0.04 22.82
C PRO A 322 -16.06 -0.29 22.35
N MET A 323 -15.69 -1.54 22.06
CA MET A 323 -14.37 -1.87 21.51
C MET A 323 -14.21 -1.26 20.12
N VAL A 324 -15.22 -1.41 19.27
CA VAL A 324 -15.25 -0.79 17.95
C VAL A 324 -15.13 0.73 18.09
N PHE A 325 -15.96 1.34 18.95
CA PHE A 325 -15.93 2.78 19.19
C PHE A 325 -14.53 3.26 19.62
N GLY A 326 -13.89 2.56 20.56
CA GLY A 326 -12.51 2.86 20.96
C GLY A 326 -11.53 2.75 19.80
N LEU A 327 -11.61 1.70 18.98
CA LEU A 327 -10.81 1.51 17.77
C LEU A 327 -11.01 2.67 16.77
N LEU A 328 -12.25 3.08 16.52
CA LEU A 328 -12.58 4.16 15.58
C LEU A 328 -12.11 5.52 16.06
N LEU A 329 -12.40 5.82 17.33
CA LEU A 329 -12.03 7.08 17.95
C LEU A 329 -10.52 7.26 17.93
N SER A 330 -9.78 6.27 18.44
CA SER A 330 -8.31 6.32 18.47
C SER A 330 -7.67 6.33 17.10
N SER A 331 -8.14 5.51 16.14
CA SER A 331 -7.57 5.48 14.78
C SER A 331 -7.84 6.77 14.02
N THR A 332 -9.03 7.37 14.17
CA THR A 332 -9.36 8.65 13.53
C THR A 332 -8.59 9.80 14.16
N VAL A 333 -8.56 9.86 15.50
CA VAL A 333 -7.85 10.93 16.22
C VAL A 333 -6.34 10.84 16.00
N SER A 334 -5.74 9.66 16.12
CA SER A 334 -4.31 9.48 15.84
C SER A 334 -4.00 9.79 14.38
N GLY A 335 -4.78 9.28 13.43
CA GLY A 335 -4.65 9.60 12.01
C GLY A 335 -4.65 11.11 11.76
N GLN A 336 -5.63 11.84 12.29
CA GLN A 336 -5.72 13.30 12.15
C GLN A 336 -4.59 14.07 12.85
N ILE A 337 -4.16 13.64 14.05
CA ILE A 337 -3.06 14.31 14.76
C ILE A 337 -1.75 14.05 14.03
N VAL A 338 -1.49 12.83 13.57
CA VAL A 338 -0.31 12.50 12.77
C VAL A 338 -0.29 13.33 11.49
N SER A 339 -1.43 13.41 10.81
CA SER A 339 -1.66 14.26 9.64
C SER A 339 -1.29 15.73 9.87
N ARG A 340 -1.73 16.32 11.00
CA ARG A 340 -1.48 17.73 11.33
C ARG A 340 -0.08 18.00 11.85
N THR A 341 0.40 17.17 12.77
CA THR A 341 1.66 17.40 13.51
C THR A 341 2.89 16.82 12.83
N GLY A 342 2.71 15.86 11.92
CA GLY A 342 3.80 15.08 11.33
C GLY A 342 4.48 14.11 12.29
N ARG A 343 4.08 14.09 13.57
CA ARG A 343 4.64 13.25 14.62
C ARG A 343 3.83 11.98 14.76
N TRP A 344 4.47 10.83 14.59
CA TRP A 344 3.83 9.53 14.59
C TRP A 344 4.34 8.59 15.67
N LYS A 345 5.56 8.79 16.19
CA LYS A 345 6.19 7.81 17.09
C LYS A 345 5.41 7.59 18.40
N VAL A 346 4.76 8.63 18.90
CA VAL A 346 3.98 8.58 20.15
C VAL A 346 2.82 7.59 20.05
N PHE A 347 2.24 7.39 18.87
CA PHE A 347 1.02 6.58 18.71
C PHE A 347 1.26 5.07 18.78
N PRO A 348 2.22 4.46 18.07
CA PRO A 348 2.55 3.05 18.27
C PRO A 348 2.98 2.73 19.70
N VAL A 349 3.72 3.65 20.34
CA VAL A 349 4.16 3.50 21.74
C VAL A 349 2.97 3.55 22.70
N ALA A 350 2.15 4.59 22.64
CA ALA A 350 0.97 4.69 23.49
C ALA A 350 -0.04 3.56 23.20
N GLY A 351 -0.25 3.24 21.93
CA GLY A 351 -1.21 2.22 21.51
C GLY A 351 -0.85 0.82 21.98
N THR A 352 0.41 0.40 21.84
CA THR A 352 0.87 -0.90 22.35
C THR A 352 0.83 -0.99 23.88
N ALA A 353 1.12 0.12 24.59
CA ALA A 353 0.94 0.20 26.04
C ALA A 353 -0.54 0.03 26.43
N VAL A 354 -1.44 0.76 25.76
CA VAL A 354 -2.88 0.71 26.00
C VAL A 354 -3.47 -0.65 25.63
N THR A 355 -3.01 -1.30 24.56
CA THR A 355 -3.40 -2.68 24.22
C THR A 355 -2.95 -3.66 25.29
N THR A 356 -1.73 -3.52 25.81
CA THR A 356 -1.21 -4.34 26.92
C THR A 356 -2.08 -4.16 28.17
N LEU A 357 -2.38 -2.91 28.53
CA LEU A 357 -3.29 -2.60 29.63
C LEU A 357 -4.69 -3.16 29.38
N GLY A 358 -5.21 -3.03 28.17
CA GLY A 358 -6.50 -3.59 27.76
C GLY A 358 -6.56 -5.10 27.98
N LEU A 359 -5.53 -5.86 27.57
CA LEU A 359 -5.45 -7.30 27.83
C LEU A 359 -5.42 -7.63 29.33
N LEU A 360 -4.67 -6.86 30.14
CA LEU A 360 -4.65 -7.03 31.59
C LEU A 360 -6.00 -6.70 32.25
N LEU A 361 -6.74 -5.73 31.71
CA LEU A 361 -8.09 -5.42 32.16
C LEU A 361 -9.09 -6.51 31.77
N LEU A 362 -9.00 -7.02 30.53
CA LEU A 362 -9.82 -8.15 30.07
C LEU A 362 -9.61 -9.41 30.94
N HIS A 363 -8.39 -9.64 31.41
CA HIS A 363 -8.10 -10.73 32.36
C HIS A 363 -8.87 -10.60 33.69
N ARG A 364 -9.21 -9.38 34.12
CA ARG A 364 -9.97 -9.14 35.35
C ARG A 364 -11.48 -9.35 35.19
N LEU A 365 -11.95 -9.68 33.99
CA LEU A 365 -13.37 -9.97 33.79
C LEU A 365 -13.72 -11.29 34.48
N ASP A 366 -14.87 -11.29 35.14
CA ASP A 366 -15.47 -12.46 35.75
C ASP A 366 -16.96 -12.54 35.39
N GLU A 367 -17.63 -13.61 35.82
CA GLU A 367 -19.05 -13.88 35.62
C GLU A 367 -19.93 -12.74 36.14
N GLY A 368 -19.55 -12.12 37.27
CA GLY A 368 -20.27 -11.01 37.90
C GLY A 368 -19.95 -9.62 37.34
N SER A 369 -19.11 -9.52 36.29
CA SER A 369 -18.76 -8.23 35.70
C SER A 369 -19.99 -7.50 35.17
N SER A 370 -20.18 -6.25 35.59
CA SER A 370 -21.27 -5.43 35.06
C SER A 370 -21.01 -5.02 33.60
N THR A 371 -22.09 -4.78 32.86
CA THR A 371 -22.04 -4.30 31.47
C THR A 371 -21.18 -3.05 31.29
N TRP A 372 -21.17 -2.16 32.28
CA TRP A 372 -20.37 -0.95 32.27
C TRP A 372 -18.87 -1.24 32.33
N VAL A 373 -18.45 -2.15 33.22
CA VAL A 373 -17.05 -2.55 33.37
C VAL A 373 -16.55 -3.25 32.10
N MET A 374 -17.35 -4.17 31.54
CA MET A 374 -17.04 -4.83 30.27
C MET A 374 -16.88 -3.81 29.13
N SER A 375 -17.83 -2.88 29.01
CA SER A 375 -17.80 -1.83 27.99
C SER A 375 -16.56 -0.95 28.10
N LEU A 376 -16.14 -0.60 29.32
CA LEU A 376 -14.92 0.17 29.56
C LEU A 376 -13.68 -0.61 29.12
N TYR A 377 -13.54 -1.88 29.51
CA TYR A 377 -12.36 -2.69 29.18
C TYR A 377 -12.26 -2.95 27.68
N PHE A 378 -13.40 -3.23 27.05
CA PHE A 378 -13.52 -3.38 25.60
C PHE A 378 -13.10 -2.09 24.88
N CYS A 379 -13.59 -0.94 25.35
CA CYS A 379 -13.21 0.36 24.81
C CYS A 379 -11.70 0.63 24.95
N VAL A 380 -11.10 0.36 26.12
CA VAL A 380 -9.64 0.52 26.33
C VAL A 380 -8.83 -0.36 25.39
N PHE A 381 -9.22 -1.64 25.24
CA PHE A 381 -8.55 -2.54 24.30
C PHE A 381 -8.67 -2.05 22.85
N GLY A 382 -9.86 -1.61 22.45
CA GLY A 382 -10.11 -1.01 21.14
C GLY A 382 -9.29 0.26 20.89
N LEU A 383 -9.21 1.16 21.88
CA LEU A 383 -8.38 2.37 21.84
C LEU A 383 -6.91 2.01 21.57
N GLY A 384 -6.37 1.00 22.25
CA GLY A 384 -5.00 0.55 22.03
C GLY A 384 -4.76 0.09 20.60
N LEU A 385 -5.64 -0.78 20.09
CA LEU A 385 -5.54 -1.29 18.71
C LEU A 385 -5.60 -0.16 17.67
N GLY A 386 -6.50 0.81 17.84
CA GLY A 386 -6.71 1.86 16.85
C GLY A 386 -5.57 2.88 16.79
N LEU A 387 -4.88 3.13 17.91
CA LEU A 387 -3.66 3.95 17.95
C LEU A 387 -2.48 3.31 17.20
N VAL A 388 -2.45 1.98 17.04
CA VAL A 388 -1.33 1.27 16.41
C VAL A 388 -1.61 0.88 14.97
N MET A 389 -2.75 0.25 14.69
CA MET A 389 -2.99 -0.46 13.43
C MET A 389 -2.82 0.42 12.20
N GLN A 390 -3.49 1.57 12.18
CA GLN A 390 -3.43 2.47 11.01
C GLN A 390 -2.07 3.16 10.93
N VAL A 391 -1.55 3.61 12.07
CA VAL A 391 -0.28 4.34 12.11
C VAL A 391 0.88 3.47 11.61
N LEU A 392 0.92 2.16 11.90
CA LEU A 392 1.94 1.26 11.35
C LEU A 392 1.92 1.19 9.82
N VAL A 393 0.74 1.08 9.21
CA VAL A 393 0.61 1.06 7.76
C VAL A 393 1.10 2.37 7.17
N LEU A 394 0.68 3.51 7.75
CA LEU A 394 1.14 4.83 7.34
C LEU A 394 2.68 4.97 7.40
N ILE A 395 3.29 4.54 8.51
CA ILE A 395 4.74 4.61 8.72
C ILE A 395 5.49 3.77 7.68
N VAL A 396 5.03 2.54 7.46
CA VAL A 396 5.61 1.64 6.46
C VAL A 396 5.53 2.27 5.07
N GLN A 397 4.37 2.83 4.72
CA GLN A 397 4.16 3.52 3.45
C GLN A 397 5.01 4.78 3.28
N ASN A 398 5.39 5.46 4.37
CA ASN A 398 6.24 6.64 4.32
C ASN A 398 7.74 6.31 4.31
N ALA A 399 8.13 5.15 4.85
CA ALA A 399 9.53 4.73 4.98
C ALA A 399 10.12 4.15 3.68
N VAL A 400 9.28 3.82 2.69
CA VAL A 400 9.69 3.13 1.46
C VAL A 400 9.55 4.05 0.23
N SER A 401 10.24 3.68 -0.86
CA SER A 401 10.06 4.34 -2.16
C SER A 401 8.67 4.04 -2.72
N TYR A 402 8.20 4.89 -3.63
CA TYR A 402 6.89 4.73 -4.27
C TYR A 402 6.75 3.39 -5.01
N GLU A 403 7.84 2.88 -5.56
CA GLU A 403 7.91 1.60 -6.29
C GLU A 403 7.70 0.38 -5.38
N ASP A 404 8.11 0.48 -4.11
CA ASP A 404 7.98 -0.59 -3.13
C ASP A 404 6.74 -0.42 -2.23
N LEU A 405 5.88 0.58 -2.49
CA LEU A 405 4.76 0.96 -1.64
C LEU A 405 3.75 -0.19 -1.45
N GLY A 406 3.44 -0.91 -2.53
CA GLY A 406 2.49 -2.03 -2.50
C GLY A 406 3.06 -3.22 -1.75
N VAL A 407 4.29 -3.61 -2.08
CA VAL A 407 5.01 -4.69 -1.38
C VAL A 407 5.22 -4.40 0.11
N ALA A 408 5.52 -3.16 0.49
CA ALA A 408 5.70 -2.82 1.89
C ALA A 408 4.39 -2.88 2.68
N THR A 409 3.30 -2.35 2.09
CA THR A 409 1.95 -2.39 2.69
C THR A 409 1.45 -3.83 2.81
N SER A 410 1.65 -4.64 1.77
CA SER A 410 1.27 -6.05 1.76
C SER A 410 2.11 -6.86 2.75
N GLY A 411 3.41 -6.58 2.86
CA GLY A 411 4.31 -7.18 3.83
C GLY A 411 3.87 -6.95 5.27
N ALA A 412 3.56 -5.70 5.64
CA ALA A 412 3.05 -5.39 6.99
C ALA A 412 1.73 -6.13 7.29
N THR A 413 0.83 -6.20 6.29
CA THR A 413 -0.43 -6.94 6.40
C THR A 413 -0.20 -8.45 6.52
N PHE A 414 0.74 -8.99 5.76
CA PHE A 414 1.13 -10.39 5.80
C PHE A 414 1.63 -10.81 7.17
N PHE A 415 2.57 -10.06 7.76
CA PHE A 415 3.06 -10.34 9.11
C PHE A 415 1.96 -10.24 10.16
N ARG A 416 1.04 -9.28 10.01
CA ARG A 416 -0.14 -9.17 10.87
C ARG A 416 -1.06 -10.39 10.76
N SER A 417 -1.32 -10.89 9.54
CA SER A 417 -2.14 -12.08 9.33
C SER A 417 -1.47 -13.35 9.85
N ILE A 418 -0.14 -13.49 9.72
CA ILE A 418 0.59 -14.59 10.37
C ILE A 418 0.42 -14.49 11.89
N GLY A 419 0.63 -13.29 12.46
CA GLY A 419 0.41 -13.04 13.88
C GLY A 419 -0.99 -13.44 14.34
N ALA A 420 -2.01 -13.10 13.54
CA ALA A 420 -3.40 -13.49 13.79
C ALA A 420 -3.59 -15.01 13.93
N SER A 421 -3.04 -15.79 12.99
CA SER A 421 -3.13 -17.25 13.04
C SER A 421 -2.45 -17.82 14.29
N PHE A 422 -1.23 -17.37 14.61
CA PHE A 422 -0.54 -17.78 15.84
C PHE A 422 -1.29 -17.36 17.11
N GLY A 423 -1.93 -16.19 17.09
CA GLY A 423 -2.76 -15.70 18.20
C GLY A 423 -3.90 -16.64 18.50
N VAL A 424 -4.71 -16.97 17.50
CA VAL A 424 -5.84 -17.90 17.63
C VAL A 424 -5.38 -19.28 18.12
N ALA A 425 -4.30 -19.80 17.53
CA ALA A 425 -3.71 -21.11 17.85
C ALA A 425 -3.26 -21.25 19.32
N ILE A 426 -2.41 -20.31 19.74
CA ILE A 426 -1.81 -20.32 21.07
C ILE A 426 -2.90 -20.04 22.10
N PHE A 427 -3.83 -19.13 21.81
CA PHE A 427 -4.95 -18.84 22.70
C PHE A 427 -5.85 -20.06 22.87
N GLY A 428 -6.14 -20.78 21.79
CA GLY A 428 -6.91 -22.02 21.87
C GLY A 428 -6.22 -23.12 22.64
N THR A 429 -4.90 -23.26 22.49
CA THR A 429 -4.13 -24.20 23.30
C THR A 429 -4.15 -23.83 24.78
N VAL A 430 -3.94 -22.55 25.11
CA VAL A 430 -3.98 -22.07 26.49
C VAL A 430 -5.39 -22.25 27.07
N PHE A 431 -6.43 -21.90 26.32
CA PHE A 431 -7.82 -22.07 26.73
C PHE A 431 -8.15 -23.55 26.99
N ALA A 432 -7.86 -24.45 26.05
CA ALA A 432 -8.16 -25.87 26.18
C ALA A 432 -7.45 -26.50 27.39
N ASN A 433 -6.15 -26.23 27.56
CA ASN A 433 -5.37 -26.74 28.69
C ASN A 433 -5.90 -26.20 30.03
N ARG A 434 -6.17 -24.90 30.11
CA ARG A 434 -6.68 -24.26 31.35
C ARG A 434 -8.10 -24.72 31.68
N LEU A 435 -8.95 -24.87 30.67
CA LEU A 435 -10.32 -25.30 30.84
C LEU A 435 -10.37 -26.75 31.35
N GLY A 436 -9.58 -27.64 30.77
CA GLY A 436 -9.52 -29.04 31.22
C GLY A 436 -9.04 -29.17 32.65
N ASP A 437 -7.95 -28.47 33.01
CA ASP A 437 -7.44 -28.46 34.39
C ASP A 437 -8.49 -27.95 35.39
N LYS A 438 -9.14 -26.81 35.07
CA LYS A 438 -10.12 -26.18 35.96
C LYS A 438 -11.43 -26.95 36.05
N LEU A 439 -11.92 -27.53 34.95
CA LEU A 439 -13.11 -28.39 34.97
C LEU A 439 -12.84 -29.69 35.74
N ALA A 440 -11.67 -30.30 35.56
CA ALA A 440 -11.28 -31.50 36.30
C ALA A 440 -11.19 -31.24 37.81
N GLU A 441 -10.71 -30.05 38.20
CA GLU A 441 -10.70 -29.62 39.61
C GLU A 441 -12.11 -29.30 40.14
N ALA A 442 -12.91 -28.55 39.39
CA ALA A 442 -14.25 -28.15 39.78
C ALA A 442 -15.24 -29.33 39.89
N LEU A 443 -15.06 -30.36 39.07
CA LEU A 443 -15.92 -31.55 39.00
C LEU A 443 -15.32 -32.76 39.74
N ARG A 444 -14.22 -32.57 40.48
CA ARG A 444 -13.52 -33.64 41.18
C ARG A 444 -14.42 -34.28 42.24
N GLY A 445 -14.66 -35.58 42.11
CA GLY A 445 -15.50 -36.34 43.06
C GLY A 445 -17.01 -36.20 42.85
N VAL A 446 -17.44 -35.54 41.76
CA VAL A 446 -18.86 -35.35 41.42
C VAL A 446 -19.31 -36.39 40.38
N ARG A 447 -20.47 -37.02 40.58
CA ARG A 447 -21.08 -37.90 39.58
C ARG A 447 -21.77 -37.05 38.51
N LEU A 448 -21.19 -37.04 37.31
CA LEU A 448 -21.78 -36.39 36.14
C LEU A 448 -22.99 -37.20 35.62
N PRO A 449 -24.00 -36.53 35.01
CA PRO A 449 -25.08 -37.20 34.32
C PRO A 449 -24.57 -38.15 33.21
N PRO A 450 -25.26 -39.27 32.94
CA PRO A 450 -24.88 -40.16 31.84
C PRO A 450 -24.97 -39.41 30.50
N GLY A 451 -23.85 -39.34 29.78
CA GLY A 451 -23.71 -38.60 28.51
C GLY A 451 -22.87 -37.32 28.63
N VAL A 452 -22.68 -36.76 29.83
CA VAL A 452 -21.85 -35.58 30.06
C VAL A 452 -20.48 -36.01 30.58
N SER A 453 -19.42 -35.67 29.84
CA SER A 453 -18.02 -35.90 30.23
C SER A 453 -17.26 -34.57 30.27
N VAL A 454 -16.16 -34.51 31.00
CA VAL A 454 -15.30 -33.30 31.06
C VAL A 454 -14.81 -32.93 29.65
N SER A 455 -14.35 -33.92 28.88
CA SER A 455 -13.99 -33.78 27.47
C SER A 455 -15.16 -33.37 26.57
N GLY A 456 -16.37 -33.83 26.87
CA GLY A 456 -17.59 -33.42 26.15
C GLY A 456 -17.93 -31.96 26.39
N LEU A 457 -17.83 -31.51 27.65
CA LEU A 457 -18.01 -30.10 28.01
C LEU A 457 -16.95 -29.23 27.33
N GLU A 458 -15.67 -29.60 27.37
CA GLU A 458 -14.59 -28.88 26.66
C GLU A 458 -14.89 -28.65 25.17
N SER A 459 -15.45 -29.67 24.50
CA SER A 459 -15.76 -29.63 23.08
C SER A 459 -17.07 -28.92 22.72
N ASP A 460 -18.07 -28.95 23.60
CA ASP A 460 -19.38 -28.34 23.38
C ASP A 460 -19.90 -27.65 24.64
N SER A 461 -19.91 -26.31 24.61
CA SER A 461 -20.44 -25.48 25.69
C SER A 461 -21.95 -25.66 25.91
N ARG A 462 -22.70 -26.25 24.97
CA ARG A 462 -24.13 -26.52 25.14
C ARG A 462 -24.39 -27.55 26.25
N GLY A 463 -23.44 -28.45 26.50
CA GLY A 463 -23.51 -29.42 27.60
C GLY A 463 -23.57 -28.75 28.99
N LEU A 464 -23.18 -27.48 29.12
CA LEU A 464 -23.35 -26.70 30.35
C LEU A 464 -24.83 -26.52 30.73
N GLY A 465 -25.72 -26.51 29.74
CA GLY A 465 -27.18 -26.46 29.96
C GLY A 465 -27.73 -27.75 30.58
N GLU A 466 -27.08 -28.88 30.34
CA GLU A 466 -27.49 -30.20 30.85
C GLU A 466 -26.95 -30.49 32.26
N LEU A 467 -25.98 -29.69 32.72
CA LEU A 467 -25.46 -29.81 34.08
C LEU A 467 -26.53 -29.47 35.13
N PRO A 468 -26.58 -30.21 36.25
CA PRO A 468 -27.37 -29.86 37.41
C PRO A 468 -27.11 -28.41 37.85
N ALA A 469 -28.16 -27.70 38.27
CA ALA A 469 -28.08 -26.28 38.65
C ALA A 469 -27.01 -25.99 39.72
N ALA A 470 -26.66 -26.97 40.56
CA ALA A 470 -25.61 -26.86 41.57
C ALA A 470 -24.18 -26.84 41.01
N LEU A 471 -23.94 -27.43 39.84
CA LEU A 471 -22.61 -27.58 39.23
C LEU A 471 -22.35 -26.57 38.12
N ARG A 472 -23.42 -26.00 37.55
CA ARG A 472 -23.35 -25.00 36.48
C ARG A 472 -22.49 -23.77 36.85
N PRO A 473 -22.58 -23.17 38.06
CA PRO A 473 -21.73 -22.02 38.42
C PRO A 473 -20.24 -22.37 38.44
N ALA A 474 -19.87 -23.54 38.97
CA ALA A 474 -18.47 -23.95 39.02
C ALA A 474 -17.88 -24.20 37.63
N ALA A 475 -18.69 -24.76 36.72
CA ALA A 475 -18.30 -24.93 35.33
C ALA A 475 -18.20 -23.58 34.59
N LEU A 476 -19.17 -22.67 34.78
CA LEU A 476 -19.12 -21.32 34.20
C LEU A 476 -17.90 -20.53 34.70
N HIS A 477 -17.55 -20.66 35.98
CA HIS A 477 -16.33 -20.07 36.54
C HIS A 477 -15.07 -20.61 35.87
N ALA A 478 -15.00 -21.92 35.64
CA ALA A 478 -13.89 -22.55 34.93
C ALA A 478 -13.78 -22.00 33.49
N TYR A 479 -14.91 -21.80 32.79
CA TYR A 479 -14.92 -21.15 31.47
C TYR A 479 -14.47 -19.68 31.53
N ALA A 480 -15.06 -18.90 32.43
CA ALA A 480 -14.74 -17.48 32.61
C ALA A 480 -13.25 -17.29 32.85
N SER A 481 -12.73 -17.99 33.85
CA SER A 481 -11.33 -17.92 34.25
C SER A 481 -10.38 -18.47 33.19
N SER A 482 -10.77 -19.49 32.43
CA SER A 482 -9.93 -20.02 31.34
C SER A 482 -9.86 -19.07 30.15
N ILE A 483 -10.98 -18.42 29.79
CA ILE A 483 -10.99 -17.40 28.74
C ILE A 483 -10.20 -16.16 29.18
N THR A 484 -10.36 -15.72 30.43
CA THR A 484 -9.66 -14.52 30.89
C THR A 484 -8.18 -14.73 31.12
N ASP A 485 -7.74 -15.94 31.48
CA ASP A 485 -6.32 -16.32 31.53
C ASP A 485 -5.63 -16.16 30.18
N VAL A 486 -6.31 -16.47 29.08
CA VAL A 486 -5.74 -16.30 27.73
C VAL A 486 -5.27 -14.85 27.50
N PHE A 487 -6.03 -13.86 27.97
CA PHE A 487 -5.64 -12.45 27.86
C PHE A 487 -4.41 -12.10 28.71
N LEU A 488 -4.24 -12.77 29.86
CA LEU A 488 -3.03 -12.63 30.68
C LEU A 488 -1.79 -13.15 29.95
N TYR A 489 -1.90 -14.31 29.30
CA TYR A 489 -0.80 -14.88 28.50
C TYR A 489 -0.47 -14.03 27.25
N ALA A 490 -1.45 -13.29 26.73
CA ALA A 490 -1.25 -12.36 25.64
C ALA A 490 -0.50 -11.08 26.03
N ALA A 491 -0.67 -10.62 27.28
CA ALA A 491 -0.16 -9.34 27.73
C ALA A 491 1.38 -9.20 27.62
N PRO A 492 2.21 -10.21 27.96
CA PRO A 492 3.66 -10.15 27.74
C PRO A 492 4.06 -9.97 26.27
N VAL A 493 3.31 -10.58 25.35
CA VAL A 493 3.57 -10.45 23.90
C VAL A 493 3.24 -9.04 23.44
N ALA A 494 2.12 -8.47 23.89
CA ALA A 494 1.77 -7.07 23.63
C ALA A 494 2.79 -6.10 24.26
N PHE A 495 3.27 -6.39 25.46
CA PHE A 495 4.29 -5.59 26.15
C PHE A 495 5.63 -5.60 25.41
N LEU A 496 6.02 -6.73 24.81
CA LEU A 496 7.17 -6.77 23.90
C LEU A 496 6.97 -5.81 22.71
N GLY A 497 5.75 -5.72 22.17
CA GLY A 497 5.40 -4.74 21.15
C GLY A 497 5.61 -3.29 21.61
N PHE A 498 5.28 -3.00 22.87
CA PHE A 498 5.54 -1.70 23.50
C PHE A 498 7.04 -1.38 23.61
N VAL A 499 7.84 -2.33 24.06
CA VAL A 499 9.30 -2.17 24.13
C VAL A 499 9.89 -1.96 22.74
N LEU A 500 9.43 -2.72 21.73
CA LEU A 500 9.88 -2.58 20.35
C LEU A 500 9.48 -1.23 19.72
N ALA A 501 8.31 -0.70 20.07
CA ALA A 501 7.83 0.58 19.58
C ALA A 501 8.76 1.76 20.00
N TRP A 502 9.47 1.65 21.13
CA TRP A 502 10.44 2.66 21.55
C TRP A 502 11.64 2.79 20.60
N PHE A 503 12.02 1.68 19.94
CA PHE A 503 13.13 1.64 19.00
C PHE A 503 12.79 2.18 17.61
N LEU A 504 11.53 2.55 17.37
CA LEU A 504 11.14 3.26 16.15
C LEU A 504 11.82 4.64 16.12
N LYS A 505 12.45 4.95 15.00
CA LYS A 505 13.06 6.27 14.76
C LYS A 505 12.05 7.13 14.01
N GLU A 506 11.79 8.33 14.52
CA GLU A 506 10.79 9.23 13.95
C GLU A 506 11.39 10.00 12.76
N ASP A 507 11.03 9.62 11.54
CA ASP A 507 11.30 10.37 10.33
C ASP A 507 10.07 11.22 9.99
N ARG A 508 10.24 12.53 9.69
CA ARG A 508 9.11 13.41 9.38
C ARG A 508 8.35 12.94 8.13
N LEU A 509 7.01 13.00 8.18
CA LEU A 509 6.14 12.62 7.06
C LEU A 509 6.37 13.51 5.83
N ARG A 510 6.50 12.89 4.65
CA ARG A 510 6.70 13.60 3.38
C ARG A 510 5.47 14.43 3.00
N GLY A 511 5.69 15.65 2.49
CA GLY A 511 4.67 16.68 2.37
C GLY A 511 3.78 16.67 1.11
N SER A 512 4.16 15.97 0.05
CA SER A 512 3.50 16.06 -1.27
C SER A 512 3.16 14.68 -1.88
N VAL A 513 2.12 14.62 -2.73
CA VAL A 513 1.67 13.42 -3.49
C VAL A 513 2.26 13.33 -4.87
N THR A 514 2.60 14.46 -5.47
CA THR A 514 2.78 14.53 -6.91
C THR A 514 4.26 14.55 -7.25
N ALA A 515 4.79 13.35 -7.56
CA ALA A 515 6.11 13.10 -8.11
C ALA A 515 7.28 13.64 -7.26
N PRO A 516 8.49 13.07 -7.36
CA PRO A 516 9.66 13.89 -7.05
C PRO A 516 9.56 15.16 -7.89
N ASP A 517 9.58 16.32 -7.24
CA ASP A 517 9.90 17.56 -7.93
C ASP A 517 11.25 17.32 -8.61
N VAL A 518 11.32 17.53 -9.93
CA VAL A 518 12.47 17.13 -10.78
C VAL A 518 13.78 17.81 -10.34
N THR A 519 13.69 18.77 -9.43
CA THR A 519 14.80 19.54 -8.87
C THR A 519 15.36 19.00 -7.55
N GLU A 520 14.72 18.04 -6.86
CA GLU A 520 15.09 17.71 -5.46
C GLU A 520 15.92 16.44 -5.23
N THR A 521 16.47 15.84 -6.28
CA THR A 521 17.33 14.65 -6.15
C THR A 521 18.83 14.83 -6.47
N LEU A 522 19.51 15.93 -6.17
CA LEU A 522 20.99 15.93 -6.05
C LEU A 522 21.37 16.80 -4.87
N ALA A 523 20.93 16.36 -3.70
CA ALA A 523 21.96 16.02 -2.75
C ALA A 523 21.64 14.59 -2.38
N SER A 524 22.45 13.74 -2.96
CA SER A 524 23.45 13.20 -2.09
C SER A 524 23.24 13.34 -0.58
N ASN A 525 23.45 12.26 0.12
CA ASN A 525 24.74 11.67 -0.15
C ASN A 525 24.67 10.40 -0.99
N PRO A 526 25.25 10.41 -2.23
CA PRO A 526 24.76 10.84 -3.57
C PRO A 526 23.46 10.24 -4.06
N VAL A 527 22.40 11.04 -4.17
CA VAL A 527 21.14 10.62 -4.78
C VAL A 527 21.44 10.31 -6.23
N GLU A 528 21.31 9.03 -6.57
CA GLU A 528 21.44 8.50 -7.92
C GLU A 528 20.29 9.03 -8.78
N ARG A 529 20.47 10.22 -9.36
CA ARG A 529 19.67 10.63 -10.53
C ARG A 529 20.07 9.81 -11.73
N SER A 530 19.09 9.39 -12.51
CA SER A 530 19.36 8.80 -13.82
C SER A 530 19.88 9.87 -14.78
N SER A 531 20.60 9.47 -15.84
CA SER A 531 21.08 10.40 -16.87
C SER A 531 19.94 11.22 -17.49
N TYR A 532 18.73 10.67 -17.53
CA TYR A 532 17.54 11.37 -17.99
C TYR A 532 17.08 12.46 -17.02
N ASP A 533 17.04 12.18 -15.71
CA ASP A 533 16.64 13.17 -14.69
C ASP A 533 17.62 14.34 -14.60
N GLU A 534 18.92 14.04 -14.78
CA GLU A 534 19.96 15.05 -14.80
C GLU A 534 19.90 15.92 -16.07
N VAL A 535 19.62 15.30 -17.22
CA VAL A 535 19.34 16.02 -18.47
C VAL A 535 18.07 16.87 -18.35
N CYS A 536 17.00 16.36 -17.72
CA CYS A 536 15.78 17.14 -17.47
C CYS A 536 16.03 18.35 -16.58
N ARG A 537 16.80 18.20 -15.50
CA ARG A 537 17.22 19.34 -14.66
C ARG A 537 18.04 20.36 -15.45
N ALA A 538 19.03 19.89 -16.23
CA ALA A 538 19.87 20.75 -17.05
C ALA A 538 19.01 21.52 -18.07
N LEU A 539 18.04 20.86 -18.71
CA LEU A 539 17.08 21.47 -19.63
C LEU A 539 16.15 22.48 -18.93
N SER A 540 15.71 22.22 -17.70
CA SER A 540 14.90 23.17 -16.92
C SER A 540 15.67 24.45 -16.57
N LEU A 541 16.96 24.35 -16.22
CA LEU A 541 17.84 25.52 -16.01
C LEU A 541 18.02 26.32 -17.31
N LEU A 542 18.19 25.61 -18.44
CA LEU A 542 18.34 26.18 -19.77
C LEU A 542 17.03 26.72 -20.38
N GLY A 543 15.86 26.39 -19.83
CA GLY A 543 14.57 26.91 -20.30
C GLY A 543 14.32 28.37 -19.92
N THR A 544 14.96 28.87 -18.87
CA THR A 544 14.80 30.25 -18.37
C THR A 544 15.49 31.27 -19.30
N ARG A 545 14.93 32.50 -19.41
CA ARG A 545 15.56 33.55 -20.25
C ARG A 545 16.94 33.96 -19.74
N GLU A 546 17.10 34.03 -18.43
CA GLU A 546 18.37 34.37 -17.77
C GLU A 546 19.40 33.23 -17.92
N GLY A 547 18.99 31.98 -17.71
CA GLY A 547 19.86 30.81 -17.88
C GLY A 547 20.41 30.68 -19.31
N ARG A 548 19.62 31.00 -20.34
CA ARG A 548 20.10 31.03 -21.73
C ARG A 548 21.14 32.11 -21.97
N ARG A 549 20.92 33.32 -21.46
CA ARG A 549 21.86 34.45 -21.64
C ARG A 549 23.19 34.19 -20.94
N ASP A 550 23.14 33.64 -19.73
CA ASP A 550 24.35 33.34 -18.94
C ASP A 550 25.10 32.12 -19.47
N LEU A 551 24.41 31.19 -20.13
CA LEU A 551 25.07 30.10 -20.87
C LEU A 551 25.92 30.67 -22.01
N TYR A 552 25.34 31.49 -22.90
CA TYR A 552 26.10 32.03 -24.04
C TYR A 552 27.26 32.92 -23.59
N ARG A 553 27.09 33.71 -22.52
CA ARG A 553 28.21 34.48 -21.95
C ARG A 553 29.39 33.58 -21.56
N ARG A 554 29.13 32.50 -20.81
CA ARG A 554 30.17 31.55 -20.38
C ARG A 554 30.83 30.84 -21.55
N ILE A 555 30.06 30.48 -22.58
CA ILE A 555 30.59 29.85 -23.80
C ILE A 555 31.56 30.80 -24.51
N THR A 556 31.18 32.06 -24.66
CA THR A 556 31.99 33.07 -25.35
C THR A 556 33.28 33.39 -24.60
N GLU A 557 33.20 33.59 -23.27
CA GLU A 557 34.36 33.80 -22.40
C GLU A 557 35.32 32.61 -22.48
N ARG A 558 34.81 31.38 -22.43
CA ARG A 558 35.60 30.15 -22.50
C ARG A 558 36.26 29.95 -23.87
N ALA A 559 35.60 30.35 -24.95
CA ALA A 559 36.18 30.33 -26.29
C ALA A 559 37.29 31.38 -26.50
N GLY A 560 37.45 32.32 -25.56
CA GLY A 560 38.50 33.35 -25.59
C GLY A 560 38.17 34.53 -26.49
N TYR A 561 36.88 34.80 -26.74
CA TYR A 561 36.42 35.91 -27.57
C TYR A 561 35.60 36.89 -26.73
N ASP A 562 35.56 38.16 -27.12
CA ASP A 562 34.73 39.19 -26.51
C ASP A 562 33.60 39.54 -27.49
N LEU A 563 32.55 38.71 -27.50
CA LEU A 563 31.38 38.86 -28.37
C LEU A 563 30.12 39.00 -27.52
N LEU A 564 29.13 39.73 -28.02
CA LEU A 564 27.82 39.74 -27.35
C LEU A 564 27.22 38.32 -27.33
N PRO A 565 26.43 37.96 -26.30
CA PRO A 565 25.77 36.65 -26.24
C PRO A 565 24.88 36.37 -27.45
N ALA A 566 24.26 37.41 -28.00
CA ALA A 566 23.43 37.32 -29.22
C ALA A 566 24.26 37.07 -30.49
N SER A 567 25.46 37.66 -30.58
CA SER A 567 26.40 37.46 -31.70
C SER A 567 27.00 36.06 -31.68
N SER A 568 27.34 35.56 -30.49
CA SER A 568 27.79 34.18 -30.32
C SER A 568 26.68 33.18 -30.66
N TRP A 569 25.44 33.49 -30.26
CA TRP A 569 24.26 32.71 -30.66
C TRP A 569 24.07 32.71 -32.19
N LEU A 570 24.21 33.87 -32.85
CA LEU A 570 24.03 34.00 -34.30
C LEU A 570 25.13 33.25 -35.09
N VAL A 571 26.39 33.37 -34.69
CA VAL A 571 27.52 32.67 -35.32
C VAL A 571 27.36 31.15 -35.15
N LEU A 572 26.97 30.69 -33.96
CA LEU A 572 26.68 29.27 -33.72
C LEU A 572 25.52 28.78 -34.61
N ARG A 573 24.50 29.62 -34.83
CA ARG A 573 23.37 29.31 -35.73
C ARG A 573 23.78 29.15 -37.19
N MET A 574 24.70 29.99 -37.64
CA MET A 574 25.20 29.97 -39.01
C MET A 574 26.13 28.78 -39.28
N ARG A 575 26.70 28.14 -38.25
CA ARG A 575 27.67 27.04 -38.39
C ARG A 575 27.17 25.90 -39.29
N ARG A 576 25.89 25.52 -39.17
CA ARG A 576 25.33 24.34 -39.85
C ARG A 576 25.13 24.53 -41.37
N HIS A 577 24.69 25.72 -41.78
CA HIS A 577 24.37 26.00 -43.19
C HIS A 577 25.32 27.02 -43.85
N GLY A 578 26.21 27.63 -43.07
CA GLY A 578 27.14 28.66 -43.51
C GLY A 578 26.53 30.06 -43.64
N TRP A 579 25.20 30.19 -43.57
CA TRP A 579 24.49 31.44 -43.76
C TRP A 579 23.09 31.45 -43.12
N VAL A 580 22.53 32.63 -42.89
CA VAL A 580 21.16 32.85 -42.39
C VAL A 580 20.57 34.15 -42.94
N GLU A 581 19.25 34.22 -43.03
CA GLU A 581 18.53 35.47 -43.28
C GLU A 581 17.98 36.04 -41.94
N PRO A 582 18.48 37.19 -41.45
CA PRO A 582 18.13 37.69 -40.12
C PRO A 582 16.64 37.94 -39.87
N ALA A 583 15.91 38.39 -40.89
CA ALA A 583 14.47 38.66 -40.79
C ALA A 583 13.65 37.38 -40.63
N LEU A 584 13.93 36.39 -41.48
CA LEU A 584 13.31 35.07 -41.43
C LEU A 584 13.64 34.32 -40.14
N LEU A 585 14.85 34.51 -39.61
CA LEU A 585 15.30 33.91 -38.36
C LEU A 585 14.53 34.49 -37.15
N ALA A 586 14.22 35.79 -37.17
CA ALA A 586 13.41 36.43 -36.13
C ALA A 586 11.98 35.88 -36.07
N ASP A 587 11.39 35.53 -37.23
CA ASP A 587 10.04 34.96 -37.29
C ASP A 587 9.98 33.51 -36.80
N ARG A 588 11.08 32.77 -36.92
CA ARG A 588 11.16 31.35 -36.57
C ARG A 588 11.73 31.07 -35.19
N THR A 589 12.25 32.10 -34.52
CA THR A 589 12.86 31.97 -33.20
C THR A 589 12.24 32.96 -32.22
N PRO A 590 12.26 32.66 -30.91
CA PRO A 590 11.72 33.59 -29.91
C PRO A 590 12.62 34.80 -29.63
N VAL A 591 13.62 35.08 -30.49
CA VAL A 591 14.60 36.16 -30.32
C VAL A 591 14.13 37.40 -31.11
N PRO A 592 13.98 38.58 -30.49
CA PRO A 592 13.50 39.77 -31.18
C PRO A 592 14.43 40.22 -32.32
N LEU A 593 13.86 40.67 -33.44
CA LEU A 593 14.61 41.11 -34.63
C LEU A 593 15.71 42.13 -34.33
N GLY A 594 15.45 43.10 -33.44
CA GLY A 594 16.43 44.12 -33.06
C GLY A 594 17.73 43.53 -32.50
N VAL A 595 17.63 42.46 -31.71
CA VAL A 595 18.77 41.75 -31.12
C VAL A 595 19.56 40.98 -32.19
N ILE A 596 18.86 40.40 -33.17
CA ILE A 596 19.49 39.67 -34.28
C ILE A 596 20.22 40.65 -35.23
N VAL A 597 19.64 41.83 -35.49
CA VAL A 597 20.26 42.86 -36.34
C VAL A 597 21.51 43.46 -35.69
N GLU A 598 21.48 43.72 -34.39
CA GLU A 598 22.64 44.18 -33.63
C GLU A 598 23.77 43.14 -33.66
N ALA A 599 23.44 41.87 -33.43
CA ALA A 599 24.38 40.75 -33.55
C ALA A 599 24.97 40.65 -34.96
N ALA A 600 24.15 40.76 -36.01
CA ALA A 600 24.62 40.67 -37.39
C ALA A 600 25.62 41.79 -37.74
N ARG A 601 25.39 43.01 -37.23
CA ARG A 601 26.31 44.14 -37.42
C ARG A 601 27.65 43.92 -36.72
N GLU A 602 27.64 43.41 -35.48
CA GLU A 602 28.88 43.13 -34.74
C GLU A 602 29.71 42.06 -35.48
N VAL A 603 29.07 40.96 -35.89
CA VAL A 603 29.72 39.86 -36.62
C VAL A 603 30.26 40.31 -37.99
N GLU A 604 29.56 41.21 -38.70
CA GLU A 604 30.09 41.85 -39.91
C GLU A 604 31.29 42.75 -39.64
N SER A 605 31.20 43.61 -38.63
CA SER A 605 32.27 44.57 -38.32
C SER A 605 33.59 43.91 -37.93
N LEU A 606 33.50 42.72 -37.33
CA LEU A 606 34.65 41.89 -36.95
C LEU A 606 35.14 41.01 -38.11
N GLY A 607 34.53 41.10 -39.30
CA GLY A 607 34.89 40.31 -40.47
C GLY A 607 34.57 38.82 -40.33
N LEU A 608 33.68 38.45 -39.42
CA LEU A 608 33.27 37.06 -39.18
C LEU A 608 32.14 36.63 -40.13
N ALA A 609 31.37 37.58 -40.66
CA ALA A 609 30.38 37.34 -41.69
C ALA A 609 30.35 38.47 -42.73
N GLU A 610 29.94 38.14 -43.95
CA GLU A 610 29.74 39.07 -45.05
C GLU A 610 28.28 39.04 -45.50
N ARG A 611 27.76 40.20 -45.91
CA ARG A 611 26.37 40.34 -46.34
C ARG A 611 26.25 40.20 -47.85
N GLU A 612 25.47 39.23 -48.29
CA GLU A 612 25.12 39.01 -49.70
C GLU A 612 23.61 39.18 -49.86
N GLY A 613 23.17 40.41 -50.14
CA GLY A 613 21.75 40.74 -50.24
C GLY A 613 21.04 40.65 -48.87
N PRO A 614 19.90 39.94 -48.75
CA PRO A 614 19.23 39.73 -47.46
C PRO A 614 19.98 38.73 -46.55
N ASP A 615 20.89 37.93 -47.12
CA ASP A 615 21.58 36.85 -46.44
C ASP A 615 22.88 37.32 -45.78
N LEU A 616 23.18 36.73 -44.64
CA LEU A 616 24.45 36.86 -43.94
C LEU A 616 25.23 35.55 -44.07
N ARG A 617 26.49 35.58 -44.54
CA ARG A 617 27.31 34.38 -44.78
C ARG A 617 28.60 34.39 -43.96
N LEU A 618 29.01 33.26 -43.38
CA LEU A 618 30.25 33.16 -42.61
C LEU A 618 31.50 33.27 -43.49
N THR A 619 32.44 34.12 -43.08
CA THR A 619 33.79 34.19 -43.66
C THR A 619 34.65 33.01 -43.18
N ALA A 620 35.88 32.89 -43.70
CA ALA A 620 36.82 31.89 -43.22
C ALA A 620 37.13 32.07 -41.71
N ALA A 621 37.32 33.31 -41.27
CA ALA A 621 37.53 33.63 -39.85
C ALA A 621 36.28 33.33 -39.00
N GLY A 622 35.07 33.63 -39.52
CA GLY A 622 33.83 33.31 -38.84
C GLY A 622 33.59 31.81 -38.64
N ARG A 623 33.98 30.97 -39.61
CA ARG A 623 33.91 29.51 -39.47
C ARG A 623 34.80 28.98 -38.35
N GLU A 624 36.02 29.52 -38.22
CA GLU A 624 36.94 29.13 -37.15
C GLU A 624 36.38 29.52 -35.76
N VAL A 625 35.84 30.73 -35.64
CA VAL A 625 35.17 31.19 -34.40
C VAL A 625 33.95 30.33 -34.08
N ALA A 626 33.14 29.96 -35.08
CA ALA A 626 31.99 29.10 -34.91
C ALA A 626 32.36 27.70 -34.38
N GLU A 627 33.46 27.11 -34.87
CA GLU A 627 33.96 25.82 -34.36
C GLU A 627 34.44 25.92 -32.91
N ARG A 628 35.16 26.99 -32.56
CA ARG A 628 35.65 27.18 -31.17
C ARG A 628 34.51 27.45 -30.18
N LEU A 629 33.51 28.24 -30.57
CA LEU A 629 32.30 28.44 -29.78
C LEU A 629 31.51 27.14 -29.60
N ALA A 630 31.42 26.31 -30.65
CA ALA A 630 30.71 25.03 -30.57
C ALA A 630 31.41 24.05 -29.64
N ALA A 631 32.75 23.99 -29.67
CA ALA A 631 33.54 23.19 -28.74
C ALA A 631 33.37 23.65 -27.29
N ALA A 632 33.44 24.96 -27.03
CA ALA A 632 33.23 25.54 -25.70
C ALA A 632 31.80 25.27 -25.17
N ARG A 633 30.80 25.24 -26.06
CA ARG A 633 29.42 24.90 -25.73
C ARG A 633 29.23 23.43 -25.37
N GLU A 634 29.87 22.53 -26.12
CA GLU A 634 29.87 21.10 -25.82
C GLU A 634 30.45 20.82 -24.43
N GLU A 635 31.55 21.50 -24.09
CA GLU A 635 32.19 21.40 -22.78
C GLU A 635 31.33 21.98 -21.65
N SER A 636 30.70 23.14 -21.88
CA SER A 636 29.80 23.75 -20.89
C SER A 636 28.53 22.93 -20.64
N LEU A 637 27.99 22.25 -21.66
CA LEU A 637 26.92 21.27 -21.50
C LEU A 637 27.39 20.04 -20.71
N GLY A 638 28.65 19.65 -20.89
CA GLY A 638 29.31 18.61 -20.11
C GLY A 638 29.40 18.93 -18.62
N GLU A 639 29.77 20.15 -18.26
CA GLU A 639 29.87 20.57 -16.84
C GLU A 639 28.52 20.54 -16.11
N LEU A 640 27.40 20.78 -16.80
CA LEU A 640 26.07 20.66 -16.21
C LEU A 640 25.74 19.21 -15.80
N LEU A 641 26.43 18.22 -16.38
CA LEU A 641 26.29 16.80 -16.05
C LEU A 641 27.17 16.36 -14.87
N GLY A 642 27.99 17.26 -14.30
CA GLY A 642 28.77 17.03 -13.08
C GLY A 642 29.70 15.82 -13.17
N ASP A 643 29.59 14.89 -12.21
CA ASP A 643 30.46 13.72 -12.07
C ASP A 643 30.40 12.74 -13.27
N TRP A 644 29.44 12.92 -14.19
CA TRP A 644 29.29 12.08 -15.39
C TRP A 644 30.16 12.52 -16.57
N TRP A 645 30.81 13.68 -16.49
CA TRP A 645 31.65 14.24 -17.55
C TRP A 645 33.15 14.14 -17.24
N GLY A 646 33.61 12.91 -16.98
CA GLY A 646 35.01 12.57 -16.66
C GLY A 646 35.77 11.83 -17.78
N PRO A 647 37.03 11.41 -17.54
CA PRO A 647 37.85 10.71 -18.53
C PRO A 647 37.29 9.35 -19.00
N ASP A 648 36.48 8.68 -18.17
CA ASP A 648 35.81 7.39 -18.48
C ASP A 648 34.37 7.56 -19.00
N ARG A 649 34.05 8.72 -19.60
CA ARG A 649 32.68 9.03 -20.06
C ARG A 649 32.21 8.09 -21.18
N PRO A 650 30.94 7.62 -21.15
CA PRO A 650 30.39 6.75 -22.20
C PRO A 650 30.37 7.41 -23.58
N THR A 651 30.64 6.63 -24.63
CA THR A 651 30.67 7.10 -26.03
C THR A 651 29.31 7.64 -26.48
N ASP A 652 28.22 7.01 -26.02
CA ASP A 652 26.85 7.40 -26.37
C ASP A 652 26.45 8.73 -25.74
N LEU A 653 26.90 9.01 -24.50
CA LEU A 653 26.68 10.30 -23.85
C LEU A 653 27.43 11.42 -24.58
N THR A 654 28.65 11.12 -25.04
CA THR A 654 29.45 12.04 -25.87
C THR A 654 28.75 12.32 -27.20
N GLN A 655 28.22 11.29 -27.88
CA GLN A 655 27.44 11.46 -29.11
C GLN A 655 26.13 12.23 -28.89
N LEU A 656 25.47 12.04 -27.75
CA LEU A 656 24.22 12.71 -27.40
C LEU A 656 24.43 14.19 -27.08
N VAL A 657 25.47 14.54 -26.30
CA VAL A 657 25.84 15.93 -26.04
C VAL A 657 26.25 16.63 -27.34
N LYS A 658 26.98 15.95 -28.21
CA LYS A 658 27.33 16.46 -29.55
C LYS A 658 26.10 16.66 -30.44
N SER A 659 25.18 15.69 -30.49
CA SER A 659 23.92 15.77 -31.22
C SER A 659 23.02 16.90 -30.72
N LEU A 660 22.92 17.06 -29.39
CA LEU A 660 22.15 18.12 -28.76
C LEU A 660 22.77 19.50 -29.04
N ASN A 661 24.10 19.59 -28.99
CA ASN A 661 24.84 20.80 -29.36
C ASN A 661 24.56 21.18 -30.82
N ASP A 662 24.63 20.22 -31.74
CA ASP A 662 24.39 20.45 -33.16
C ASP A 662 22.94 20.88 -33.46
N GLU A 663 21.95 20.26 -32.80
CA GLU A 663 20.53 20.62 -32.95
C GLU A 663 20.22 22.02 -32.37
N MET A 664 20.83 22.38 -31.25
CA MET A 664 20.71 23.71 -30.64
C MET A 664 21.54 24.80 -31.33
N CYS A 665 22.47 24.42 -32.21
CA CYS A 665 23.18 25.33 -33.11
C CYS A 665 22.43 25.50 -34.44
N GLY A 666 21.21 24.99 -34.60
CA GLY A 666 20.48 25.09 -35.87
C GLY A 666 19.56 23.89 -36.09
N SER A 667 18.25 24.07 -36.00
CA SER A 667 17.29 23.01 -36.30
C SER A 667 16.88 23.02 -37.78
N ASP A 668 16.51 21.88 -38.35
CA ASP A 668 16.05 21.81 -39.75
C ASP A 668 14.78 22.64 -40.03
N ARG A 669 14.05 23.06 -38.99
CA ARG A 669 12.89 23.97 -39.07
C ARG A 669 13.30 25.43 -39.33
N GLU A 670 14.52 25.78 -38.99
CA GLU A 670 15.10 27.11 -39.21
C GLU A 670 15.84 27.21 -40.54
N ARG A 671 15.72 26.16 -41.39
CA ARG A 671 16.23 26.16 -42.76
C ARG A 671 15.76 27.39 -43.51
N PRO A 672 16.66 28.18 -44.11
CA PRO A 672 16.27 29.23 -45.04
C PRO A 672 15.34 28.64 -46.11
N SER A 673 14.22 29.30 -46.39
CA SER A 673 13.21 28.75 -47.31
C SER A 673 13.82 28.47 -48.69
N GLY A 674 13.77 27.21 -49.14
CA GLY A 674 14.30 26.84 -50.46
C GLY A 674 14.17 25.36 -50.85
N GLU A 675 14.17 24.40 -49.91
CA GLU A 675 14.06 22.97 -50.25
C GLU A 675 13.14 22.20 -49.27
N GLY A 676 11.96 21.81 -49.76
CA GLY A 676 10.94 21.02 -49.06
C GLY A 676 11.14 19.49 -49.17
N PRO A 677 10.31 18.68 -48.47
CA PRO A 677 10.59 17.28 -48.21
C PRO A 677 10.29 16.40 -49.43
N GLY A 678 11.31 16.09 -50.23
CA GLY A 678 11.18 15.11 -51.31
C GLY A 678 12.20 15.26 -52.43
N ALA A 679 13.31 14.54 -52.31
CA ALA A 679 13.98 13.79 -53.39
C ALA A 679 15.38 13.40 -52.88
N GLY A 680 15.60 12.09 -52.72
CA GLY A 680 16.90 11.57 -52.35
C GLY A 680 17.94 11.76 -53.45
N VAL A 681 19.18 12.00 -53.04
CA VAL A 681 20.37 11.50 -53.71
C VAL A 681 21.33 10.98 -52.63
N ARG A 682 21.87 9.81 -52.94
CA ARG A 682 22.82 8.97 -52.19
C ARG A 682 24.04 9.72 -51.64
N LEU A 683 24.49 9.38 -50.44
CA LEU A 683 25.56 8.38 -50.19
C LEU A 683 25.39 7.77 -48.80
#